data_AF-A0A1F4IBF4-F1
#
_entry.id   AF-A0A1F4IBF4-F1
#
_cell.length_a   1.000
_cell.length_b   1.000
_cell.length_c   1.000
_cell.angle_alpha   90.00
_cell.angle_beta   90.00
_cell.angle_gamma   90.00
#
_symmetry.space_group_name_H-M   'P 1'
#
loop_
_entity.id
_entity.type
_entity.pdbx_description
1 polymer ?
#
loop_
_entity_poly.entity_id
_entity_poly.type
_entity_poly.pdbx_seq_one_letter_code
_entity_poly.pdbx_strand_id
1 'polypeptide(L)'
;MNTQPTSMTRFIVLIEHRTARRLLGALLGLLVMVTALLFSRPAQAQITSPKIALDLRNVLTANLTPTLNWAKDINGVRHVKVLIVSKSDDAELTALRSAVMSAGGSIYYRYSSVLALAAMLPAAKVGGIAARSDVQSISPNRLMTRATSTVESVTGTSAVRTTSTTNWTGITGVSGRGVGIAVLDSGISWQHANFKGDGGDSRVRESINFTKVGDAVRAGVRDWTTGIDVSGTLNPASPTMQTYLSSVQNGFAPKADRYGHGSHVAAVAAGRGTYQSVDTTGIAPNANLFDIRVLDDNGYGQLSDVLAGIDWVIYYGRYKYIRVMNLSLGADSTESYQTDPLARAVRSAVAQGIVVVVAGGNFGLNASGKEAYGTISSPGHEPSVITVGSVNLKSTTSRSDDVVNHFSSRGPTRGAAYSATGVKTIDNLIKPDLVAPGNRIIAALGEDTVGAGGAWNLLATKYPSLTMVSGSTQSADKALMMLSGTSVAAPVVAGAVALLLEVNHGLTPPMVKAILQYTAQVLPNANVAQQGAGALNIEGAVRLAASMRNDMNSRIQAGATIPAGDSLLWWSGAAQPNPVSVINGQTIPWGKLVTAGGNRLVTGTKLFTHWQPMYDHRLLWVKNSVRKLGVRYWPNSNNTWPMAVLDSAAPNTALLTPGVVSMVELAGSSSLLSKTGLFMPLSTLSSWVASGKTLGQGVVLSEGVVLSEGVVLSEGVVLSEGVVLSEGVVLSEGVVLSEGVVLSEAGSTSATNKREISVAGEP
;
A
#
# COMPACT_ATOMS: atom_id res chain seq x y z
N MET A 1 59.72 63.06 48.30
CA MET A 1 61.13 63.31 47.93
C MET A 1 61.73 62.00 47.43
N ASN A 2 62.51 61.92 46.36
CA ASN A 2 62.73 62.86 45.25
C ASN A 2 63.27 62.08 44.02
N THR A 3 62.74 62.41 42.83
CA THR A 3 63.41 62.45 41.50
C THR A 3 64.63 61.55 41.17
N GLN A 4 64.43 60.61 40.24
CA GLN A 4 65.07 60.48 38.88
C GLN A 4 66.49 61.06 38.65
N PRO A 5 67.39 60.38 37.87
CA PRO A 5 67.28 60.48 36.40
C PRO A 5 67.80 59.31 35.49
N THR A 6 66.97 58.95 34.49
CA THR A 6 67.23 58.78 33.03
C THR A 6 68.33 57.87 32.41
N SER A 7 67.86 57.06 31.43
CA SER A 7 68.43 56.79 30.08
C SER A 7 69.47 55.66 29.83
N MET A 8 69.05 54.55 29.21
CA MET A 8 69.22 54.27 27.76
C MET A 8 68.72 52.86 27.36
N THR A 9 68.24 52.73 26.12
CA THR A 9 67.70 51.48 25.53
C THR A 9 68.76 50.46 25.11
N ARG A 10 68.47 49.16 25.31
CA ARG A 10 69.04 48.04 24.54
C ARG A 10 67.94 47.08 24.10
N PHE A 11 67.95 46.67 22.84
CA PHE A 11 67.08 45.61 22.30
C PHE A 11 67.51 44.23 22.81
N ILE A 12 66.55 43.37 23.11
CA ILE A 12 66.75 41.92 23.31
C ILE A 12 65.82 41.18 22.35
N VAL A 13 66.39 40.26 21.57
CA VAL A 13 65.65 39.39 20.63
C VAL A 13 65.20 38.14 21.37
N LEU A 14 63.90 37.86 21.38
CA LEU A 14 63.36 36.57 21.82
C LEU A 14 63.15 35.65 20.61
N ILE A 15 63.83 34.50 20.62
CA ILE A 15 63.74 33.49 19.54
C ILE A 15 62.52 32.60 19.78
N GLU A 16 61.55 32.64 18.85
CA GLU A 16 60.32 31.85 18.93
C GLU A 16 60.58 30.38 18.52
N HIS A 17 60.56 29.45 19.49
CA HIS A 17 60.78 28.02 19.23
C HIS A 17 59.58 27.37 18.50
N ARG A 18 59.65 27.34 17.16
CA ARG A 18 58.62 26.78 16.24
C ARG A 18 58.30 25.28 16.44
N THR A 19 59.05 24.56 17.26
CA THR A 19 58.86 23.11 17.51
C THR A 19 57.67 22.80 18.44
N ALA A 20 57.39 23.64 19.44
CA ALA A 20 56.34 23.36 20.43
C ALA A 20 54.92 23.32 19.83
N ARG A 21 54.59 24.25 18.92
CA ARG A 21 53.27 24.28 18.24
C ARG A 21 53.01 23.05 17.36
N ARG A 22 54.05 22.45 16.76
CA ARG A 22 53.90 21.24 15.93
C ARG A 22 53.63 19.99 16.77
N LEU A 23 54.28 19.85 17.92
CA LEU A 23 54.02 18.76 18.88
C LEU A 23 52.60 18.86 19.47
N LEU A 24 52.16 20.05 19.85
CA LEU A 24 50.79 20.25 20.38
C LEU A 24 49.72 19.92 19.32
N GLY A 25 49.92 20.35 18.07
CA GLY A 25 49.02 20.02 16.96
C GLY A 25 48.98 18.53 16.62
N ALA A 26 50.13 17.85 16.67
CA ALA A 26 50.20 16.40 16.46
C ALA A 26 49.50 15.62 17.59
N LEU A 27 49.67 16.04 18.86
CA LEU A 27 48.97 15.45 20.00
C LEU A 27 47.46 15.68 19.96
N LEU A 28 46.98 16.87 19.55
CA LEU A 28 45.55 17.12 19.35
C LEU A 28 44.98 16.28 18.20
N GLY A 29 45.72 16.17 17.07
CA GLY A 29 45.33 15.32 15.95
C GLY A 29 45.26 13.84 16.33
N LEU A 30 46.22 13.35 17.13
CA LEU A 30 46.21 12.00 17.66
C LEU A 30 45.05 11.78 18.63
N LEU A 31 44.74 12.75 19.49
CA LEU A 31 43.61 12.67 20.42
C LEU A 31 42.26 12.67 19.68
N VAL A 32 42.13 13.41 18.58
CA VAL A 32 40.95 13.38 17.70
C VAL A 32 40.85 12.05 16.93
N MET A 33 41.96 11.48 16.46
CA MET A 33 41.97 10.13 15.86
C MET A 33 41.60 9.05 16.89
N VAL A 34 42.19 9.10 18.09
CA VAL A 34 41.93 8.12 19.15
C VAL A 34 40.51 8.25 19.67
N THR A 35 39.95 9.46 19.81
CA THR A 35 38.52 9.61 20.15
C THR A 35 37.61 9.15 19.01
N ALA A 36 37.93 9.41 17.73
CA ALA A 36 37.18 8.86 16.61
C ALA A 36 37.23 7.32 16.52
N LEU A 37 38.36 6.70 16.90
CA LEU A 37 38.52 5.25 17.03
C LEU A 37 37.77 4.68 18.24
N LEU A 38 37.72 5.40 19.37
CA LEU A 38 36.94 5.03 20.56
C LEU A 38 35.43 5.25 20.41
N PHE A 39 35.00 6.16 19.51
CA PHE A 39 33.62 6.33 19.09
C PHE A 39 33.21 5.45 17.91
N SER A 40 34.04 4.48 17.51
CA SER A 40 33.57 3.36 16.70
C SER A 40 32.51 2.59 17.51
N ARG A 41 31.22 2.81 17.18
CA ARG A 41 30.11 2.07 17.81
C ARG A 41 30.46 0.57 17.72
N PRO A 42 30.50 -0.17 18.84
CA PRO A 42 30.95 -1.56 18.83
C PRO A 42 30.10 -2.36 17.83
N ALA A 43 30.68 -3.36 17.18
CA ALA A 43 30.02 -4.11 16.10
C ALA A 43 28.62 -4.60 16.51
N GLN A 44 28.46 -4.99 17.77
CA GLN A 44 27.17 -5.37 18.37
C GLN A 44 26.11 -4.24 18.32
N ALA A 45 26.49 -2.99 18.62
CA ALA A 45 25.60 -1.83 18.57
C ALA A 45 25.22 -1.40 17.14
N GLN A 46 25.98 -1.83 16.12
CA GLN A 46 25.61 -1.65 14.72
C GLN A 46 24.59 -2.70 14.27
N ILE A 47 24.71 -3.94 14.77
CA ILE A 47 23.77 -5.04 14.48
C ILE A 47 22.42 -4.80 15.18
N THR A 48 22.37 -4.15 16.34
CA THR A 48 21.11 -3.79 17.02
C THR A 48 20.36 -2.61 16.38
N SER A 49 20.85 -2.04 15.27
CA SER A 49 20.25 -0.89 14.59
C SER A 49 18.75 -1.08 14.29
N PRO A 50 17.88 -0.08 14.58
CA PRO A 50 16.45 -0.17 14.31
C PRO A 50 16.11 -0.26 12.81
N LYS A 51 17.06 0.07 11.93
CA LYS A 51 16.93 -0.06 10.48
C LYS A 51 17.01 -1.50 9.99
N ILE A 52 17.58 -2.42 10.78
CA ILE A 52 17.71 -3.83 10.40
C ILE A 52 16.46 -4.55 10.88
N ALA A 53 15.80 -5.29 10.00
CA ALA A 53 14.62 -6.07 10.36
C ALA A 53 14.94 -7.10 11.46
N LEU A 54 13.97 -7.41 12.32
CA LEU A 54 14.19 -8.19 13.55
C LEU A 54 14.60 -9.64 13.25
N ASP A 55 13.98 -10.25 12.25
CA ASP A 55 14.31 -11.57 11.71
C ASP A 55 15.74 -11.62 11.18
N LEU A 56 16.15 -10.60 10.41
CA LEU A 56 17.54 -10.47 9.95
C LEU A 56 18.52 -10.31 11.11
N ARG A 57 18.22 -9.46 12.11
CA ARG A 57 19.05 -9.30 13.32
C ARG A 57 19.32 -10.63 14.02
N ASN A 58 18.29 -11.45 14.22
CA ASN A 58 18.41 -12.77 14.84
C ASN A 58 19.40 -13.67 14.09
N VAL A 59 19.40 -13.64 12.76
CA VAL A 59 20.32 -14.42 11.90
C VAL A 59 21.74 -13.85 11.87
N LEU A 60 21.90 -12.52 11.97
CA LEU A 60 23.22 -11.90 12.11
C LEU A 60 23.88 -12.26 13.44
N THR A 61 23.10 -12.45 14.52
CA THR A 61 23.61 -12.82 15.86
C THR A 61 23.63 -14.32 16.16
N ALA A 62 23.15 -15.18 15.26
CA ALA A 62 23.06 -16.62 15.51
C ALA A 62 24.45 -17.31 15.52
N ASN A 63 24.65 -18.28 16.43
CA ASN A 63 25.90 -19.04 16.50
C ASN A 63 26.14 -19.89 15.23
N LEU A 64 25.07 -20.49 14.69
CA LEU A 64 25.10 -21.27 13.45
C LEU A 64 24.27 -20.58 12.37
N THR A 65 24.61 -20.80 11.11
CA THR A 65 23.87 -20.28 9.96
C THR A 65 22.59 -21.08 9.77
N PRO A 66 21.39 -20.48 9.94
CA PRO A 66 20.14 -21.22 9.82
C PRO A 66 19.82 -21.51 8.35
N THR A 67 19.16 -22.65 8.11
CA THR A 67 18.74 -23.08 6.77
C THR A 67 17.61 -22.20 6.23
N LEU A 68 17.97 -21.10 5.57
CA LEU A 68 17.05 -20.11 4.99
C LEU A 68 17.41 -19.84 3.52
N ASN A 69 16.42 -19.55 2.68
CA ASN A 69 16.65 -19.22 1.26
C ASN A 69 17.52 -17.95 1.06
N TRP A 70 17.66 -17.13 2.11
CA TRP A 70 18.40 -15.87 2.09
C TRP A 70 19.63 -15.85 3.02
N ALA A 71 20.03 -16.97 3.66
CA ALA A 71 21.26 -17.04 4.47
C ALA A 71 22.08 -18.29 4.15
N LYS A 72 23.39 -18.12 3.91
CA LYS A 72 24.28 -19.24 3.52
C LYS A 72 25.75 -18.94 3.86
N ASP A 73 26.51 -19.97 4.22
CA ASP A 73 27.97 -19.86 4.34
C ASP A 73 28.64 -20.08 2.99
N ILE A 74 29.57 -19.19 2.64
CA ILE A 74 30.42 -19.26 1.45
C ILE A 74 31.86 -19.15 1.92
N ASN A 75 32.68 -20.17 1.64
CA ASN A 75 34.10 -20.21 2.02
C ASN A 75 34.34 -19.88 3.51
N GLY A 76 33.47 -20.40 4.40
CA GLY A 76 33.52 -20.16 5.84
C GLY A 76 32.95 -18.81 6.32
N VAL A 77 32.46 -17.96 5.42
CA VAL A 77 31.87 -16.64 5.75
C VAL A 77 30.36 -16.67 5.54
N ARG A 78 29.59 -16.34 6.59
CA ARG A 78 28.13 -16.17 6.49
C ARG A 78 27.78 -14.99 5.59
N HIS A 79 26.99 -15.25 4.56
CA HIS A 79 26.40 -14.27 3.66
C HIS A 79 24.88 -14.25 3.81
N VAL A 80 24.29 -13.08 3.58
CA VAL A 80 22.83 -12.87 3.57
C VAL A 80 22.38 -12.13 2.32
N LYS A 81 21.31 -12.60 1.68
CA LYS A 81 20.56 -11.88 0.64
C LYS A 81 19.57 -10.92 1.30
N VAL A 82 19.69 -9.64 1.01
CA VAL A 82 18.94 -8.56 1.64
C VAL A 82 18.42 -7.57 0.62
N LEU A 83 17.32 -6.90 0.95
CA LEU A 83 16.91 -5.67 0.30
C LEU A 83 17.36 -4.48 1.15
N ILE A 84 18.19 -3.61 0.56
CA ILE A 84 18.70 -2.40 1.20
C ILE A 84 17.89 -1.24 0.63
N VAL A 85 16.98 -0.69 1.43
CA VAL A 85 16.12 0.42 1.02
C VAL A 85 16.76 1.75 1.40
N SER A 86 16.82 2.66 0.44
CA SER A 86 17.38 4.00 0.57
C SER A 86 16.29 5.06 0.78
N LYS A 87 16.73 6.20 1.29
CA LYS A 87 16.04 7.49 1.29
C LYS A 87 16.85 8.59 0.60
N SER A 88 17.81 8.20 -0.25
CA SER A 88 18.56 9.13 -1.11
C SER A 88 17.65 9.71 -2.19
N ASP A 89 18.03 10.88 -2.68
CA ASP A 89 17.51 11.50 -3.90
C ASP A 89 18.24 11.03 -5.17
N ASP A 90 19.32 10.25 -5.08
CA ASP A 90 19.94 9.54 -6.20
C ASP A 90 19.10 8.29 -6.57
N ALA A 91 18.44 8.31 -7.73
CA ALA A 91 17.70 7.15 -8.24
C ALA A 91 18.60 6.02 -8.76
N GLU A 92 19.83 6.32 -9.15
CA GLU A 92 20.77 5.30 -9.64
C GLU A 92 21.44 4.54 -8.48
N LEU A 93 21.32 5.07 -7.26
CA LEU A 93 21.89 4.58 -5.99
C LEU A 93 23.41 4.40 -6.03
N THR A 94 24.10 5.25 -6.80
CA THR A 94 25.52 5.17 -7.15
C THR A 94 26.41 5.04 -5.91
N ALA A 95 26.22 5.93 -4.93
CA ALA A 95 27.01 5.94 -3.70
C ALA A 95 26.73 4.73 -2.79
N LEU A 96 25.51 4.19 -2.81
CA LEU A 96 25.11 3.02 -2.03
C LEU A 96 25.64 1.73 -2.68
N ARG A 97 25.56 1.62 -4.01
CA ARG A 97 26.12 0.51 -4.79
C ARG A 97 27.63 0.42 -4.58
N SER A 98 28.35 1.54 -4.72
CA SER A 98 29.78 1.62 -4.44
C SER A 98 30.12 1.11 -3.03
N ALA A 99 29.35 1.50 -2.02
CA ALA A 99 29.56 1.04 -0.64
C ALA A 99 29.28 -0.46 -0.42
N VAL A 100 28.26 -1.03 -1.08
CA VAL A 100 27.98 -2.48 -1.05
C VAL A 100 29.13 -3.26 -1.68
N MET A 101 29.65 -2.80 -2.82
CA MET A 101 30.80 -3.43 -3.48
C MET A 101 32.07 -3.31 -2.64
N SER A 102 32.36 -2.14 -2.06
CA SER A 102 33.49 -1.94 -1.13
C SER A 102 33.38 -2.77 0.15
N ALA A 103 32.17 -3.20 0.54
CA ALA A 103 31.96 -4.13 1.65
C ALA A 103 32.18 -5.61 1.28
N GLY A 104 32.56 -5.91 0.03
CA GLY A 104 32.68 -7.28 -0.49
C GLY A 104 31.33 -7.93 -0.84
N GLY A 105 30.28 -7.12 -1.00
CA GLY A 105 28.95 -7.60 -1.40
C GLY A 105 28.82 -7.86 -2.90
N SER A 106 27.61 -8.27 -3.28
CA SER A 106 27.14 -8.34 -4.67
C SER A 106 25.81 -7.61 -4.80
N ILE A 107 25.50 -7.08 -5.99
CA ILE A 107 24.26 -6.36 -6.29
C ILE A 107 23.61 -7.02 -7.50
N TYR A 108 22.39 -7.52 -7.31
CA TYR A 108 21.66 -8.33 -8.28
C TYR A 108 20.59 -7.52 -9.03
N TYR A 109 19.94 -6.58 -8.34
CA TYR A 109 18.89 -5.74 -8.93
C TYR A 109 18.80 -4.39 -8.23
N ARG A 110 18.29 -3.38 -8.95
CA ARG A 110 17.96 -2.06 -8.42
C ARG A 110 16.51 -1.74 -8.74
N TYR A 111 15.73 -1.40 -7.73
CA TYR A 111 14.30 -1.13 -7.84
C TYR A 111 14.01 0.37 -7.94
N SER A 112 13.04 0.70 -8.78
CA SER A 112 12.50 2.05 -9.02
C SER A 112 11.23 2.32 -8.21
N SER A 113 10.41 1.29 -7.97
CA SER A 113 9.19 1.36 -7.13
C SER A 113 9.51 1.62 -5.67
N VAL A 114 10.59 1.06 -5.15
CA VAL A 114 11.14 1.36 -3.84
C VAL A 114 12.62 1.53 -4.05
N LEU A 115 13.18 2.73 -3.82
CA LEU A 115 14.59 3.04 -4.07
C LEU A 115 15.49 2.10 -3.26
N ALA A 116 15.88 0.97 -3.86
CA ALA A 116 16.46 -0.14 -3.13
C ALA A 116 17.35 -1.02 -4.02
N LEU A 117 18.24 -1.76 -3.37
CA LEU A 117 19.08 -2.78 -3.99
C LEU A 117 18.70 -4.17 -3.48
N ALA A 118 18.50 -5.14 -4.38
CA ALA A 118 18.68 -6.54 -4.05
C ALA A 118 20.18 -6.83 -4.02
N ALA A 119 20.70 -7.15 -2.84
CA ALA A 119 22.12 -7.32 -2.61
C ALA A 119 22.41 -8.57 -1.77
N MET A 120 23.62 -9.10 -1.92
CA MET A 120 24.20 -10.07 -1.01
C MET A 120 25.33 -9.39 -0.24
N LEU A 121 25.37 -9.57 1.07
CA LEU A 121 26.40 -9.02 1.95
C LEU A 121 27.00 -10.11 2.85
N PRO A 122 28.30 -10.05 3.18
CA PRO A 122 28.84 -10.73 4.35
C PRO A 122 28.10 -10.23 5.60
N ALA A 123 27.62 -11.14 6.46
CA ALA A 123 26.79 -10.83 7.62
C ALA A 123 27.42 -9.76 8.53
N ALA A 124 28.73 -9.85 8.78
CA ALA A 124 29.50 -8.89 9.58
C ALA A 124 29.54 -7.46 9.01
N LYS A 125 29.16 -7.24 7.74
CA LYS A 125 29.16 -5.92 7.08
C LYS A 125 27.78 -5.24 7.06
N VAL A 126 26.70 -5.96 7.37
CA VAL A 126 25.33 -5.43 7.32
C VAL A 126 25.14 -4.25 8.29
N GLY A 127 25.72 -4.32 9.50
CA GLY A 127 25.69 -3.22 10.47
C GLY A 127 26.33 -1.92 9.95
N GLY A 128 27.44 -2.03 9.22
CA GLY A 128 28.13 -0.89 8.60
C GLY A 128 27.33 -0.24 7.47
N ILE A 129 26.66 -1.05 6.63
CA ILE A 129 25.73 -0.55 5.61
C ILE A 129 24.51 0.12 6.25
N ALA A 130 23.92 -0.47 7.29
CA ALA A 130 22.80 0.12 8.02
C ALA A 130 23.16 1.47 8.68
N ALA A 131 24.40 1.64 9.13
CA ALA A 131 24.87 2.87 9.77
C ALA A 131 24.86 4.10 8.83
N ARG A 132 24.91 3.91 7.50
CA ARG A 132 24.91 5.02 6.54
C ARG A 132 23.67 5.92 6.65
N SER A 133 23.83 7.21 6.40
CA SER A 133 22.74 8.20 6.47
C SER A 133 21.68 8.03 5.37
N ASP A 134 22.06 7.53 4.20
CA ASP A 134 21.20 7.31 3.03
C ASP A 134 20.38 6.02 3.07
N VAL A 135 20.75 5.05 3.92
CA VAL A 135 20.00 3.81 4.14
C VAL A 135 18.86 4.06 5.13
N GLN A 136 17.65 3.63 4.75
CA GLN A 136 16.43 3.73 5.56
C GLN A 136 16.11 2.42 6.28
N SER A 137 16.12 1.29 5.58
CA SER A 137 15.90 -0.05 6.16
C SER A 137 16.69 -1.13 5.43
N ILE A 138 16.96 -2.24 6.11
CA ILE A 138 17.52 -3.47 5.53
C ILE A 138 16.66 -4.65 5.99
N SER A 139 16.03 -5.31 5.03
CA SER A 139 15.15 -6.47 5.24
C SER A 139 15.73 -7.69 4.53
N PRO A 140 15.50 -8.93 5.02
CA PRO A 140 15.93 -10.13 4.31
C PRO A 140 15.11 -10.33 3.02
N ASN A 141 15.63 -11.09 2.05
CA ASN A 141 14.85 -11.47 0.86
C ASN A 141 13.83 -12.57 1.22
N ARG A 142 12.75 -12.18 1.90
CA ARG A 142 11.71 -13.06 2.43
C ARG A 142 11.06 -13.89 1.32
N LEU A 143 10.70 -15.12 1.67
CA LEU A 143 9.85 -15.97 0.82
C LEU A 143 8.45 -15.34 0.76
N MET A 144 7.96 -15.11 -0.45
CA MET A 144 6.59 -14.73 -0.72
C MET A 144 5.74 -15.99 -0.77
N THR A 145 4.64 -15.96 -0.02
CA THR A 145 3.68 -17.06 0.04
C THR A 145 2.29 -16.55 -0.37
N ARG A 146 1.52 -17.42 -1.01
CA ARG A 146 0.10 -17.17 -1.27
C ARG A 146 -0.65 -16.93 0.05
N ALA A 147 -1.77 -16.21 0.00
CA ALA A 147 -2.77 -16.32 1.06
C ALA A 147 -3.32 -17.76 1.07
N THR A 148 -3.13 -18.51 2.17
CA THR A 148 -3.40 -19.96 2.22
C THR A 148 -4.88 -20.31 2.11
N SER A 149 -5.31 -20.90 1.00
CA SER A 149 -6.68 -21.40 0.82
C SER A 149 -6.95 -22.64 1.70
N THR A 150 -7.96 -22.56 2.57
CA THR A 150 -8.64 -23.73 3.13
C THR A 150 -10.01 -23.88 2.47
N VAL A 151 -10.18 -25.02 1.82
CA VAL A 151 -11.43 -25.77 1.62
C VAL A 151 -12.48 -25.50 2.73
N GLU A 152 -13.78 -25.24 2.50
CA GLU A 152 -14.61 -25.15 1.26
C GLU A 152 -16.11 -24.75 1.57
N SER A 153 -16.79 -23.79 0.88
CA SER A 153 -18.28 -23.81 0.61
C SER A 153 -18.83 -22.78 -0.46
N VAL A 154 -19.80 -23.15 -1.31
CA VAL A 154 -20.07 -22.61 -2.71
C VAL A 154 -20.67 -21.19 -2.76
N THR A 155 -20.54 -20.41 -3.86
CA THR A 155 -21.62 -19.46 -4.31
C THR A 155 -21.57 -18.70 -5.66
N GLY A 156 -22.70 -18.69 -6.41
CA GLY A 156 -23.63 -17.54 -6.41
C GLY A 156 -23.47 -16.33 -7.36
N THR A 157 -22.51 -16.29 -8.29
CA THR A 157 -22.11 -15.04 -9.00
C THR A 157 -23.12 -14.42 -10.00
N SER A 158 -24.32 -14.97 -10.22
CA SER A 158 -25.20 -14.62 -11.38
C SER A 158 -25.93 -13.27 -11.33
N ALA A 159 -25.62 -12.39 -10.38
CA ALA A 159 -26.47 -11.26 -10.00
C ALA A 159 -26.26 -9.93 -10.76
N VAL A 160 -25.17 -9.79 -11.53
CA VAL A 160 -24.72 -8.48 -12.09
C VAL A 160 -24.59 -8.51 -13.62
N ARG A 161 -25.25 -9.47 -14.28
CA ARG A 161 -25.28 -9.55 -15.76
C ARG A 161 -26.67 -9.82 -16.29
N THR A 162 -27.06 -9.06 -17.30
CA THR A 162 -28.05 -9.47 -18.30
C THR A 162 -27.32 -10.09 -19.48
N THR A 163 -27.26 -11.43 -19.55
CA THR A 163 -26.74 -12.15 -20.71
C THR A 163 -27.87 -12.67 -21.59
N SER A 164 -27.78 -12.44 -22.90
CA SER A 164 -28.38 -13.34 -23.88
C SER A 164 -27.58 -14.65 -23.88
N THR A 165 -28.24 -15.79 -23.73
CA THR A 165 -27.64 -17.01 -23.18
C THR A 165 -26.86 -17.89 -24.16
N THR A 166 -26.62 -17.47 -25.41
CA THR A 166 -26.04 -18.38 -26.43
C THR A 166 -24.98 -17.82 -27.38
N ASN A 167 -24.72 -16.50 -27.47
CA ASN A 167 -23.71 -15.95 -28.39
C ASN A 167 -23.02 -14.69 -27.83
N TRP A 168 -21.67 -14.67 -27.85
CA TRP A 168 -20.86 -13.56 -27.33
C TRP A 168 -20.45 -12.51 -28.37
N THR A 169 -21.13 -12.48 -29.52
CA THR A 169 -21.12 -11.32 -30.41
C THR A 169 -21.99 -10.21 -29.82
N GLY A 170 -21.40 -9.39 -28.94
CA GLY A 170 -22.00 -8.15 -28.43
C GLY A 170 -22.52 -8.22 -26.98
N ILE A 171 -21.61 -8.15 -26.00
CA ILE A 171 -22.01 -7.73 -24.65
C ILE A 171 -22.50 -6.28 -24.72
N THR A 172 -23.69 -6.02 -24.20
CA THR A 172 -24.19 -4.66 -23.96
C THR A 172 -24.01 -4.30 -22.47
N GLY A 173 -23.60 -3.05 -22.19
CA GLY A 173 -23.29 -2.58 -20.84
C GLY A 173 -21.80 -2.56 -20.50
N VAL A 174 -21.49 -2.44 -19.20
CA VAL A 174 -20.13 -2.30 -18.65
C VAL A 174 -19.48 -3.68 -18.50
N SER A 175 -18.23 -3.84 -18.92
CA SER A 175 -17.57 -5.15 -19.08
C SER A 175 -16.06 -5.15 -18.79
N GLY A 176 -15.48 -4.02 -18.40
CA GLY A 176 -14.06 -3.78 -18.21
C GLY A 176 -13.34 -3.39 -19.50
N ARG A 177 -14.07 -3.06 -20.57
CA ARG A 177 -13.50 -2.86 -21.90
C ARG A 177 -12.48 -1.72 -21.89
N GLY A 178 -11.32 -1.97 -22.51
CA GLY A 178 -10.26 -0.98 -22.62
C GLY A 178 -9.43 -0.80 -21.35
N VAL A 179 -9.72 -1.48 -20.24
CA VAL A 179 -8.91 -1.41 -19.02
C VAL A 179 -7.93 -2.58 -18.95
N GLY A 180 -6.66 -2.29 -18.61
CA GLY A 180 -5.64 -3.30 -18.32
C GLY A 180 -5.58 -3.68 -16.83
N ILE A 181 -5.65 -4.98 -16.54
CA ILE A 181 -5.44 -5.58 -15.22
C ILE A 181 -4.14 -6.39 -15.25
N ALA A 182 -3.15 -5.99 -14.45
CA ALA A 182 -1.97 -6.81 -14.18
C ALA A 182 -2.24 -7.78 -13.01
N VAL A 183 -1.91 -9.05 -13.20
CA VAL A 183 -2.05 -10.11 -12.20
C VAL A 183 -0.66 -10.57 -11.79
N LEU A 184 -0.28 -10.29 -10.54
CA LEU A 184 1.02 -10.69 -9.98
C LEU A 184 0.84 -12.02 -9.22
N ASP A 185 1.16 -13.13 -9.88
CA ASP A 185 0.86 -14.48 -9.38
C ASP A 185 1.78 -15.58 -10.00
N SER A 186 1.32 -16.83 -10.09
CA SER A 186 2.07 -17.98 -10.64
C SER A 186 2.11 -18.12 -12.17
N GLY A 187 1.46 -17.22 -12.90
CA GLY A 187 1.30 -17.26 -14.35
C GLY A 187 -0.18 -17.22 -14.76
N ILE A 188 -0.46 -17.03 -16.04
CA ILE A 188 -1.80 -17.23 -16.62
C ILE A 188 -1.72 -18.24 -17.75
N SER A 189 -2.57 -19.27 -17.70
CA SER A 189 -2.78 -20.22 -18.80
C SER A 189 -3.48 -19.56 -20.00
N TRP A 190 -2.79 -18.66 -20.69
CA TRP A 190 -3.29 -17.72 -21.70
C TRP A 190 -4.07 -18.32 -22.88
N GLN A 191 -3.91 -19.62 -23.13
CA GLN A 191 -4.63 -20.38 -24.17
C GLN A 191 -6.03 -20.84 -23.74
N HIS A 192 -6.29 -20.89 -22.43
CA HIS A 192 -7.53 -21.39 -21.85
C HIS A 192 -8.74 -20.53 -22.28
N ALA A 193 -9.89 -21.17 -22.54
CA ALA A 193 -11.09 -20.58 -23.13
C ALA A 193 -11.57 -19.31 -22.40
N ASN A 194 -11.45 -19.26 -21.06
CA ASN A 194 -11.74 -18.06 -20.26
C ASN A 194 -11.00 -16.79 -20.76
N PHE A 195 -9.84 -16.90 -21.40
CA PHE A 195 -9.03 -15.74 -21.80
C PHE A 195 -9.12 -15.37 -23.28
N LYS A 196 -9.89 -16.11 -24.08
CA LYS A 196 -10.10 -15.77 -25.49
C LYS A 196 -10.94 -14.49 -25.63
N GLY A 197 -10.71 -13.74 -26.71
CA GLY A 197 -11.46 -12.54 -27.13
C GLY A 197 -12.46 -12.86 -28.23
N ASP A 198 -13.12 -11.82 -28.77
CA ASP A 198 -14.20 -11.97 -29.75
C ASP A 198 -13.73 -12.58 -31.09
N GLY A 199 -12.46 -12.36 -31.45
CA GLY A 199 -11.81 -12.96 -32.62
C GLY A 199 -11.06 -14.28 -32.33
N GLY A 200 -11.20 -14.85 -31.12
CA GLY A 200 -10.48 -16.06 -30.70
C GLY A 200 -9.07 -15.80 -30.12
N ASP A 201 -8.44 -14.67 -30.45
CA ASP A 201 -7.14 -14.24 -29.88
C ASP A 201 -7.16 -14.14 -28.35
N SER A 202 -6.02 -14.32 -27.69
CA SER A 202 -5.93 -14.15 -26.24
C SER A 202 -6.05 -12.68 -25.81
N ARG A 203 -6.78 -12.45 -24.72
CA ARG A 203 -6.84 -11.18 -23.98
C ARG A 203 -5.71 -11.03 -22.96
N VAL A 204 -4.90 -12.07 -22.74
CA VAL A 204 -3.59 -11.94 -22.08
C VAL A 204 -2.66 -11.27 -23.10
N ARG A 205 -2.39 -9.99 -22.91
CA ARG A 205 -1.66 -9.16 -23.88
C ARG A 205 -0.16 -9.36 -23.80
N GLU A 206 0.37 -9.53 -22.59
CA GLU A 206 1.76 -9.90 -22.35
C GLU A 206 1.85 -10.86 -21.17
N SER A 207 2.83 -11.76 -21.22
CA SER A 207 3.20 -12.64 -20.12
C SER A 207 4.70 -12.55 -19.86
N ILE A 208 5.06 -12.17 -18.64
CA ILE A 208 6.40 -11.79 -18.20
C ILE A 208 6.78 -12.62 -16.99
N ASN A 209 7.96 -13.24 -17.01
CA ASN A 209 8.43 -14.13 -15.95
C ASN A 209 9.56 -13.49 -15.13
N PHE A 210 9.28 -13.25 -13.85
CA PHE A 210 10.21 -12.68 -12.86
C PHE A 210 10.79 -13.69 -11.89
N THR A 211 10.44 -14.98 -12.01
CA THR A 211 10.99 -16.02 -11.13
C THR A 211 12.52 -16.07 -11.29
N LYS A 212 13.24 -16.01 -10.16
CA LYS A 212 14.73 -15.97 -10.08
C LYS A 212 15.38 -14.63 -10.46
N VAL A 213 14.64 -13.53 -10.55
CA VAL A 213 15.24 -12.18 -10.76
C VAL A 213 16.01 -11.68 -9.53
N GLY A 214 15.72 -12.23 -8.34
CA GLY A 214 16.53 -12.08 -7.12
C GLY A 214 17.89 -12.78 -7.13
N ASP A 215 18.20 -13.55 -8.17
CA ASP A 215 19.45 -14.29 -8.31
C ASP A 215 20.28 -13.74 -9.48
N ALA A 216 21.61 -13.80 -9.38
CA ALA A 216 22.51 -13.34 -10.44
C ALA A 216 22.39 -14.12 -11.78
N VAL A 217 21.60 -15.20 -11.78
CA VAL A 217 21.32 -16.10 -12.91
C VAL A 217 20.80 -15.35 -14.14
N ARG A 218 20.02 -14.27 -13.93
CA ARG A 218 19.53 -13.41 -15.03
C ARG A 218 20.67 -12.81 -15.87
N ALA A 219 21.82 -12.53 -15.26
CA ALA A 219 23.01 -12.00 -15.94
C ALA A 219 23.95 -13.10 -16.48
N GLY A 220 23.52 -14.36 -16.50
CA GLY A 220 24.35 -15.52 -16.84
C GLY A 220 25.33 -15.94 -15.74
N VAL A 221 25.22 -15.37 -14.53
CA VAL A 221 26.14 -15.61 -13.42
C VAL A 221 25.53 -16.58 -12.42
N ARG A 222 26.34 -17.47 -11.82
CA ARG A 222 25.83 -18.43 -10.82
C ARG A 222 25.25 -17.69 -9.61
N ASP A 223 24.17 -18.21 -9.03
CA ASP A 223 23.64 -17.69 -7.78
C ASP A 223 24.68 -17.80 -6.63
N TRP A 224 24.61 -16.88 -5.67
CA TRP A 224 25.59 -16.68 -4.58
C TRP A 224 27.02 -16.33 -5.04
N THR A 225 27.21 -15.82 -6.27
CA THR A 225 28.52 -15.27 -6.70
C THR A 225 28.82 -13.96 -5.97
N THR A 226 29.99 -13.88 -5.33
CA THR A 226 30.49 -12.70 -4.59
C THR A 226 31.15 -11.66 -5.51
N GLY A 227 31.13 -10.39 -5.12
CA GLY A 227 31.91 -9.32 -5.77
C GLY A 227 31.41 -8.89 -7.16
N ILE A 228 30.12 -9.05 -7.46
CA ILE A 228 29.52 -8.65 -8.76
C ILE A 228 28.48 -7.54 -8.61
N ASP A 229 28.43 -6.63 -9.59
CA ASP A 229 27.32 -5.69 -9.76
C ASP A 229 26.72 -5.86 -11.16
N VAL A 230 25.49 -6.39 -11.21
CA VAL A 230 24.72 -6.57 -12.45
C VAL A 230 23.51 -5.62 -12.52
N SER A 231 23.45 -4.63 -11.61
CA SER A 231 22.39 -3.61 -11.53
C SER A 231 22.64 -2.39 -12.42
N GLY A 232 23.12 -2.63 -13.65
CA GLY A 232 23.31 -1.61 -14.68
C GLY A 232 22.04 -0.79 -14.95
N THR A 233 22.19 0.42 -15.48
CA THR A 233 21.10 1.40 -15.55
C THR A 233 19.88 0.88 -16.33
N LEU A 234 18.70 0.99 -15.74
CA LEU A 234 17.41 0.61 -16.34
C LEU A 234 16.77 1.77 -17.14
N ASN A 235 17.59 2.67 -17.67
CA ASN A 235 17.15 3.69 -18.62
C ASN A 235 16.53 3.02 -19.87
N PRO A 236 15.37 3.49 -20.38
CA PRO A 236 14.71 2.94 -21.57
C PRO A 236 15.62 2.70 -22.78
N ALA A 237 16.64 3.55 -22.98
CA ALA A 237 17.57 3.48 -24.10
C ALA A 237 18.82 2.62 -23.83
N SER A 238 18.96 2.01 -22.64
CA SER A 238 20.17 1.26 -22.29
C SER A 238 20.16 -0.16 -22.89
N PRO A 239 21.33 -0.68 -23.31
CA PRO A 239 21.46 -2.10 -23.68
C PRO A 239 21.07 -3.03 -22.52
N THR A 240 21.34 -2.64 -21.27
CA THR A 240 20.95 -3.40 -20.07
C THR A 240 19.43 -3.57 -19.95
N MET A 241 18.65 -2.56 -20.35
CA MET A 241 17.19 -2.61 -20.38
C MET A 241 16.68 -3.52 -21.52
N GLN A 242 17.35 -3.56 -22.66
CA GLN A 242 17.02 -4.50 -23.74
C GLN A 242 17.29 -5.94 -23.31
N THR A 243 18.47 -6.23 -22.75
CA THR A 243 18.81 -7.55 -22.19
C THR A 243 17.87 -7.95 -21.05
N TYR A 244 17.45 -7.01 -20.19
CA TYR A 244 16.41 -7.23 -19.18
C TYR A 244 15.12 -7.75 -19.81
N LEU A 245 14.56 -7.04 -20.79
CA LEU A 245 13.28 -7.39 -21.40
C LEU A 245 13.34 -8.75 -22.09
N SER A 246 14.38 -9.02 -22.89
CA SER A 246 14.58 -10.34 -23.51
C SER A 246 14.71 -11.47 -22.48
N SER A 247 15.24 -11.21 -21.28
CA SER A 247 15.36 -12.22 -20.22
C SER A 247 14.04 -12.56 -19.52
N VAL A 248 13.05 -11.66 -19.53
CA VAL A 248 11.76 -11.84 -18.81
C VAL A 248 10.55 -12.04 -19.74
N GLN A 249 10.64 -11.65 -21.02
CA GLN A 249 9.57 -11.79 -22.03
C GLN A 249 9.49 -13.20 -22.63
N ASN A 250 9.50 -14.23 -21.79
CA ASN A 250 9.37 -15.65 -22.19
C ASN A 250 8.12 -16.34 -21.61
N GLY A 251 7.18 -15.57 -21.03
CA GLY A 251 6.05 -16.11 -20.27
C GLY A 251 4.96 -16.81 -21.08
N PHE A 252 4.85 -16.55 -22.39
CA PHE A 252 3.94 -17.25 -23.30
C PHE A 252 4.36 -18.71 -23.64
N ALA A 253 4.95 -19.41 -22.67
CA ALA A 253 5.27 -20.81 -22.79
C ALA A 253 3.99 -21.68 -22.85
N PRO A 254 4.03 -22.84 -23.51
CA PRO A 254 3.18 -23.97 -23.12
C PRO A 254 3.44 -24.26 -21.64
N LYS A 255 2.40 -24.56 -20.86
CA LYS A 255 2.50 -24.74 -19.40
C LYS A 255 2.82 -23.46 -18.61
N ALA A 256 2.27 -22.31 -19.03
CA ALA A 256 2.56 -21.00 -18.42
C ALA A 256 2.29 -20.90 -16.90
N ASP A 257 1.28 -21.62 -16.39
CA ASP A 257 0.89 -21.64 -14.97
C ASP A 257 0.70 -23.08 -14.46
N ARG A 258 1.82 -23.74 -14.13
CA ARG A 258 1.84 -25.10 -13.57
C ARG A 258 1.36 -25.18 -12.12
N TYR A 259 1.19 -24.03 -11.46
CA TYR A 259 0.65 -23.99 -10.10
C TYR A 259 -0.89 -23.89 -10.11
N GLY A 260 -1.46 -23.17 -11.07
CA GLY A 260 -2.90 -23.03 -11.35
C GLY A 260 -3.58 -21.82 -10.70
N HIS A 261 -2.96 -21.23 -9.67
CA HIS A 261 -3.56 -20.16 -8.88
C HIS A 261 -3.74 -18.86 -9.69
N GLY A 262 -2.71 -18.44 -10.43
CA GLY A 262 -2.77 -17.21 -11.24
C GLY A 262 -3.81 -17.29 -12.36
N SER A 263 -3.99 -18.47 -12.97
CA SER A 263 -5.07 -18.72 -13.94
C SER A 263 -6.46 -18.59 -13.29
N HIS A 264 -6.64 -19.13 -12.08
CA HIS A 264 -7.91 -18.99 -11.35
C HIS A 264 -8.19 -17.53 -11.00
N VAL A 265 -7.21 -16.83 -10.41
CA VAL A 265 -7.27 -15.42 -10.04
C VAL A 265 -7.60 -14.53 -11.25
N ALA A 266 -6.92 -14.71 -12.38
CA ALA A 266 -7.18 -13.97 -13.61
C ALA A 266 -8.58 -14.25 -14.19
N ALA A 267 -9.06 -15.49 -14.11
CA ALA A 267 -10.40 -15.85 -14.55
C ALA A 267 -11.50 -15.26 -13.65
N VAL A 268 -11.31 -15.19 -12.33
CA VAL A 268 -12.23 -14.49 -11.42
C VAL A 268 -12.29 -12.98 -11.73
N ALA A 269 -11.15 -12.36 -12.02
CA ALA A 269 -11.11 -10.94 -12.39
C ALA A 269 -11.79 -10.66 -13.74
N ALA A 270 -11.47 -11.44 -14.78
CA ALA A 270 -11.76 -11.09 -16.17
C ALA A 270 -12.01 -12.26 -17.13
N GLY A 271 -12.35 -13.46 -16.63
CA GLY A 271 -12.66 -14.63 -17.47
C GLY A 271 -13.98 -14.52 -18.25
N ARG A 272 -14.06 -15.17 -19.41
CA ARG A 272 -15.29 -15.39 -20.20
C ARG A 272 -15.70 -16.86 -20.07
N GLY A 273 -16.61 -17.16 -19.14
CA GLY A 273 -16.82 -18.51 -18.62
C GLY A 273 -18.01 -19.28 -19.19
N THR A 274 -18.72 -18.73 -20.18
CA THR A 274 -19.96 -19.33 -20.73
C THR A 274 -19.71 -20.38 -21.84
N TYR A 275 -18.49 -20.92 -21.95
CA TYR A 275 -18.16 -22.00 -22.89
C TYR A 275 -18.55 -23.39 -22.34
N GLN A 276 -19.14 -23.42 -21.13
CA GLN A 276 -19.75 -24.59 -20.48
C GLN A 276 -21.12 -24.19 -19.89
N SER A 277 -21.88 -25.17 -19.40
CA SER A 277 -23.14 -24.96 -18.67
C SER A 277 -22.97 -24.21 -17.34
N VAL A 278 -21.81 -24.35 -16.69
CA VAL A 278 -21.45 -23.64 -15.46
C VAL A 278 -20.88 -22.26 -15.81
N ASP A 279 -21.62 -21.18 -15.53
CA ASP A 279 -21.09 -19.82 -15.71
C ASP A 279 -19.93 -19.54 -14.74
N THR A 280 -18.73 -19.45 -15.28
CA THR A 280 -17.50 -19.08 -14.55
C THR A 280 -16.95 -17.72 -14.97
N THR A 281 -17.77 -16.90 -15.62
CA THR A 281 -17.37 -15.59 -16.14
C THR A 281 -16.93 -14.68 -14.98
N GLY A 282 -15.77 -14.06 -15.13
CA GLY A 282 -15.21 -13.10 -14.18
C GLY A 282 -15.88 -11.74 -14.25
N ILE A 283 -15.56 -10.86 -13.30
CA ILE A 283 -16.28 -9.59 -13.12
C ILE A 283 -16.13 -8.64 -14.33
N ALA A 284 -14.95 -8.59 -14.95
CA ALA A 284 -14.61 -7.70 -16.06
C ALA A 284 -14.23 -8.50 -17.33
N PRO A 285 -15.17 -9.20 -17.99
CA PRO A 285 -14.87 -10.17 -19.06
C PRO A 285 -14.30 -9.59 -20.36
N ASN A 286 -14.23 -8.27 -20.50
CA ASN A 286 -13.61 -7.55 -21.62
C ASN A 286 -12.35 -6.77 -21.23
N ALA A 287 -11.89 -6.87 -19.97
CA ALA A 287 -10.60 -6.33 -19.59
C ALA A 287 -9.46 -7.05 -20.31
N ASN A 288 -8.38 -6.32 -20.56
CA ASN A 288 -7.10 -6.87 -21.01
C ASN A 288 -6.33 -7.37 -19.79
N LEU A 289 -5.73 -8.55 -19.89
CA LEU A 289 -4.92 -9.15 -18.83
C LEU A 289 -3.43 -9.00 -19.14
N PHE A 290 -2.63 -8.75 -18.11
CA PHE A 290 -1.18 -8.78 -18.16
C PHE A 290 -0.69 -9.77 -17.10
N ASP A 291 -0.04 -10.83 -17.56
CA ASP A 291 0.48 -11.90 -16.70
C ASP A 291 1.86 -11.52 -16.19
N ILE A 292 1.97 -11.25 -14.89
CA ILE A 292 3.19 -10.84 -14.22
C ILE A 292 3.59 -11.97 -13.28
N ARG A 293 4.23 -12.99 -13.85
CA ARG A 293 4.57 -14.21 -13.13
C ARG A 293 5.71 -13.96 -12.15
N VAL A 294 5.38 -13.97 -10.86
CA VAL A 294 6.30 -13.72 -9.72
C VAL A 294 6.37 -14.89 -8.74
N LEU A 295 5.54 -15.92 -8.94
CA LEU A 295 5.61 -17.20 -8.24
C LEU A 295 6.05 -18.35 -9.19
N ASP A 296 6.79 -19.31 -8.65
CA ASP A 296 7.30 -20.48 -9.35
C ASP A 296 6.22 -21.57 -9.57
N ASP A 297 6.62 -22.71 -10.16
CA ASP A 297 5.73 -23.87 -10.39
C ASP A 297 5.14 -24.44 -9.07
N ASN A 298 5.72 -24.09 -7.91
CA ASN A 298 5.29 -24.54 -6.58
C ASN A 298 4.43 -23.50 -5.84
N GLY A 299 4.22 -22.31 -6.42
CA GLY A 299 3.48 -21.20 -5.81
C GLY A 299 4.28 -20.38 -4.80
N TYR A 300 5.62 -20.41 -4.88
CA TYR A 300 6.52 -19.60 -4.05
C TYR A 300 7.25 -18.55 -4.89
N GLY A 301 7.48 -17.38 -4.31
CA GLY A 301 8.31 -16.32 -4.92
C GLY A 301 9.30 -15.75 -3.92
N GLN A 302 10.21 -14.90 -4.38
CA GLN A 302 11.04 -14.07 -3.51
C GLN A 302 10.49 -12.64 -3.47
N LEU A 303 10.71 -11.91 -2.36
CA LEU A 303 10.38 -10.48 -2.27
C LEU A 303 10.99 -9.69 -3.45
N SER A 304 12.23 -10.00 -3.80
CA SER A 304 12.93 -9.47 -4.98
C SER A 304 12.17 -9.62 -6.31
N ASP A 305 11.47 -10.74 -6.49
CA ASP A 305 10.84 -11.12 -7.75
C ASP A 305 9.48 -10.39 -7.88
N VAL A 306 8.73 -10.31 -6.77
CA VAL A 306 7.50 -9.51 -6.68
C VAL A 306 7.79 -8.02 -6.90
N LEU A 307 8.86 -7.49 -6.30
CA LEU A 307 9.26 -6.10 -6.53
C LEU A 307 9.63 -5.83 -7.99
N ALA A 308 10.31 -6.76 -8.67
CA ALA A 308 10.62 -6.63 -10.09
C ALA A 308 9.36 -6.62 -10.97
N GLY A 309 8.35 -7.42 -10.61
CA GLY A 309 7.03 -7.39 -11.24
C GLY A 309 6.29 -6.06 -11.05
N ILE A 310 6.32 -5.49 -9.83
CA ILE A 310 5.71 -4.17 -9.55
C ILE A 310 6.44 -3.07 -10.32
N ASP A 311 7.78 -3.08 -10.35
CA ASP A 311 8.61 -2.18 -11.16
C ASP A 311 8.19 -2.21 -12.63
N TRP A 312 8.03 -3.41 -13.21
CA TRP A 312 7.62 -3.56 -14.61
C TRP A 312 6.23 -2.97 -14.87
N VAL A 313 5.26 -3.20 -13.99
CA VAL A 313 3.90 -2.65 -14.16
C VAL A 313 3.86 -1.13 -13.95
N ILE A 314 4.65 -0.58 -13.03
CA ILE A 314 4.84 0.87 -12.89
C ILE A 314 5.43 1.47 -14.17
N TYR A 315 6.48 0.83 -14.69
CA TYR A 315 7.22 1.29 -15.84
C TYR A 315 6.36 1.28 -17.12
N TYR A 316 5.64 0.17 -17.38
CA TYR A 316 4.82 0.01 -18.57
C TYR A 316 3.36 0.46 -18.44
N GLY A 317 2.86 0.71 -17.22
CA GLY A 317 1.44 0.90 -16.97
C GLY A 317 0.80 2.04 -17.77
N ARG A 318 1.51 3.17 -17.91
CA ARG A 318 1.05 4.31 -18.73
C ARG A 318 1.04 3.98 -20.22
N TYR A 319 2.01 3.21 -20.72
CA TYR A 319 2.12 2.83 -22.13
C TYR A 319 1.12 1.73 -22.54
N LYS A 320 0.89 0.75 -21.67
CA LYS A 320 0.00 -0.40 -21.92
C LYS A 320 -1.41 -0.24 -21.34
N TYR A 321 -1.72 0.95 -20.81
CA TYR A 321 -2.97 1.30 -20.14
C TYR A 321 -3.37 0.31 -19.01
N ILE A 322 -2.38 -0.12 -18.22
CA ILE A 322 -2.60 -0.90 -17.01
C ILE A 322 -3.03 0.07 -15.91
N ARG A 323 -4.29 -0.04 -15.50
CA ARG A 323 -4.87 0.82 -14.45
C ARG A 323 -5.22 0.05 -13.19
N VAL A 324 -5.16 -1.29 -13.22
CA VAL A 324 -5.41 -2.17 -12.06
C VAL A 324 -4.25 -3.12 -11.88
N MET A 325 -3.82 -3.33 -10.64
CA MET A 325 -2.80 -4.30 -10.26
C MET A 325 -3.35 -5.18 -9.13
N ASN A 326 -3.45 -6.48 -9.36
CA ASN A 326 -3.95 -7.45 -8.38
C ASN A 326 -2.80 -8.28 -7.79
N LEU A 327 -2.63 -8.24 -6.48
CA LEU A 327 -1.69 -9.07 -5.73
C LEU A 327 -2.46 -10.05 -4.84
N SER A 328 -2.46 -11.32 -5.25
CA SER A 328 -3.12 -12.43 -4.52
C SER A 328 -2.14 -13.24 -3.66
N LEU A 329 -1.08 -12.57 -3.22
CA LEU A 329 0.07 -13.06 -2.45
C LEU A 329 0.41 -12.12 -1.29
N GLY A 330 1.29 -12.55 -0.38
CA GLY A 330 1.80 -11.69 0.67
C GLY A 330 3.12 -12.16 1.29
N ALA A 331 3.66 -11.31 2.17
CA ALA A 331 4.80 -11.62 3.01
C ALA A 331 4.38 -11.68 4.48
N ASP A 332 4.95 -12.64 5.22
CA ASP A 332 4.98 -12.58 6.67
C ASP A 332 5.99 -11.51 7.11
N SER A 333 5.51 -10.26 7.16
CA SER A 333 6.28 -9.08 7.53
C SER A 333 5.64 -8.39 8.72
N THR A 334 6.45 -8.17 9.75
CA THR A 334 6.08 -7.42 10.97
C THR A 334 6.55 -5.97 10.93
N GLU A 335 7.17 -5.55 9.83
CA GLU A 335 7.62 -4.18 9.60
C GLU A 335 6.43 -3.23 9.39
N SER A 336 6.63 -1.94 9.69
CA SER A 336 5.63 -0.92 9.38
C SER A 336 5.47 -0.73 7.88
N TYR A 337 4.28 -0.32 7.42
CA TYR A 337 4.06 0.18 6.06
C TYR A 337 5.08 1.26 5.64
N GLN A 338 5.69 1.97 6.61
CA GLN A 338 6.73 2.98 6.37
C GLN A 338 8.08 2.40 5.90
N THR A 339 8.44 1.18 6.31
CA THR A 339 9.76 0.58 6.03
C THR A 339 9.69 -0.70 5.20
N ASP A 340 8.55 -1.40 5.21
CA ASP A 340 8.34 -2.64 4.46
C ASP A 340 8.53 -2.39 2.94
N PRO A 341 9.45 -3.12 2.27
CA PRO A 341 9.75 -2.87 0.86
C PRO A 341 8.56 -3.10 -0.08
N LEU A 342 7.74 -4.13 0.19
CA LEU A 342 6.60 -4.47 -0.65
C LEU A 342 5.46 -3.46 -0.51
N ALA A 343 5.17 -3.04 0.72
CA ALA A 343 4.22 -1.96 1.01
C ALA A 343 4.62 -0.66 0.29
N ARG A 344 5.91 -0.29 0.33
CA ARG A 344 6.40 0.90 -0.37
C ARG A 344 6.31 0.78 -1.89
N ALA A 345 6.57 -0.39 -2.46
CA ALA A 345 6.46 -0.60 -3.91
C ALA A 345 5.00 -0.49 -4.40
N VAL A 346 4.03 -1.06 -3.68
CA VAL A 346 2.61 -0.89 -4.03
C VAL A 346 2.11 0.54 -3.83
N ARG A 347 2.60 1.26 -2.81
CA ARG A 347 2.36 2.71 -2.66
C ARG A 347 2.86 3.49 -3.88
N SER A 348 4.04 3.17 -4.38
CA SER A 348 4.59 3.81 -5.57
C SER A 348 3.79 3.52 -6.83
N ALA A 349 3.16 2.34 -6.94
CA ALA A 349 2.20 2.06 -8.01
C ALA A 349 0.92 2.91 -7.87
N VAL A 350 0.39 3.07 -6.65
CA VAL A 350 -0.73 3.99 -6.38
C VAL A 350 -0.37 5.43 -6.78
N ALA A 351 0.86 5.88 -6.50
CA ALA A 351 1.34 7.21 -6.89
C ALA A 351 1.43 7.43 -8.42
N GLN A 352 1.47 6.36 -9.24
CA GLN A 352 1.33 6.45 -10.71
C GLN A 352 -0.12 6.53 -11.20
N GLY A 353 -1.11 6.40 -10.31
CA GLY A 353 -2.53 6.33 -10.68
C GLY A 353 -3.02 4.91 -11.02
N ILE A 354 -2.25 3.88 -10.64
CA ILE A 354 -2.63 2.47 -10.75
C ILE A 354 -3.39 2.08 -9.49
N VAL A 355 -4.58 1.50 -9.63
CA VAL A 355 -5.37 0.99 -8.51
C VAL A 355 -4.81 -0.36 -8.10
N VAL A 356 -4.19 -0.43 -6.92
CA VAL A 356 -3.64 -1.68 -6.40
C VAL A 356 -4.65 -2.36 -5.47
N VAL A 357 -4.97 -3.61 -5.76
CA VAL A 357 -5.90 -4.47 -5.03
C VAL A 357 -5.13 -5.66 -4.46
N VAL A 358 -5.27 -5.91 -3.16
CA VAL A 358 -4.42 -6.84 -2.41
C VAL A 358 -5.27 -7.76 -1.52
N ALA A 359 -4.93 -9.05 -1.49
CA ALA A 359 -5.50 -10.00 -0.55
C ALA A 359 -5.20 -9.61 0.92
N GLY A 360 -6.19 -9.64 1.80
CA GLY A 360 -6.01 -9.32 3.23
C GLY A 360 -5.16 -10.33 4.01
N GLY A 361 -5.01 -11.56 3.51
CA GLY A 361 -4.41 -12.69 4.21
C GLY A 361 -5.46 -13.69 4.72
N ASN A 362 -5.03 -14.91 5.01
CA ASN A 362 -5.91 -16.00 5.45
C ASN A 362 -5.59 -16.48 6.88
N PHE A 363 -5.21 -15.54 7.75
CA PHE A 363 -4.79 -15.76 9.14
C PHE A 363 -5.85 -15.26 10.13
N GLY A 364 -7.12 -15.41 9.77
CA GLY A 364 -8.25 -14.99 10.59
C GLY A 364 -8.49 -15.83 11.84
N LEU A 365 -7.94 -17.05 11.89
CA LEU A 365 -7.89 -17.91 13.06
C LEU A 365 -6.43 -18.15 13.48
N ASN A 366 -6.19 -18.35 14.77
CA ASN A 366 -4.90 -18.83 15.28
C ASN A 366 -4.78 -20.35 15.15
N ALA A 367 -3.61 -20.91 15.53
CA ALA A 367 -3.34 -22.35 15.48
C ALA A 367 -4.29 -23.21 16.34
N SER A 368 -5.00 -22.61 17.31
CA SER A 368 -6.01 -23.27 18.15
C SER A 368 -7.44 -23.11 17.60
N GLY A 369 -7.61 -22.59 16.38
CA GLY A 369 -8.92 -22.37 15.75
C GLY A 369 -9.71 -21.18 16.31
N LYS A 370 -9.14 -20.36 17.20
CA LYS A 370 -9.78 -19.18 17.77
C LYS A 370 -9.59 -17.96 16.88
N GLU A 371 -10.59 -17.08 16.80
CA GLU A 371 -10.51 -15.81 16.07
C GLU A 371 -9.28 -14.99 16.47
N ALA A 372 -8.53 -14.52 15.46
CA ALA A 372 -7.33 -13.71 15.60
C ALA A 372 -7.51 -12.34 14.92
N TYR A 373 -7.11 -11.29 15.63
CA TYR A 373 -7.10 -9.90 15.15
C TYR A 373 -5.66 -9.41 15.03
N GLY A 374 -5.41 -8.50 14.09
CA GLY A 374 -4.06 -8.00 13.84
C GLY A 374 -3.28 -8.77 12.78
N THR A 375 -3.97 -9.48 11.89
CA THR A 375 -3.40 -10.52 11.04
C THR A 375 -3.37 -10.17 9.54
N ILE A 376 -3.56 -8.89 9.22
CA ILE A 376 -3.37 -8.32 7.87
C ILE A 376 -1.86 -8.26 7.57
N SER A 377 -1.42 -8.98 6.54
CA SER A 377 -0.01 -9.09 6.12
C SER A 377 0.43 -7.96 5.18
N SER A 378 1.73 -7.90 4.83
CA SER A 378 2.19 -7.09 3.69
C SER A 378 1.79 -7.77 2.37
N PRO A 379 1.35 -7.05 1.30
CA PRO A 379 1.20 -5.59 1.21
C PRO A 379 -0.12 -5.04 1.78
N GLY A 380 -1.05 -5.89 2.24
CA GLY A 380 -2.39 -5.48 2.70
C GLY A 380 -2.39 -4.46 3.86
N HIS A 381 -1.30 -4.33 4.61
CA HIS A 381 -1.16 -3.31 5.65
C HIS A 381 -0.92 -1.87 5.13
N GLU A 382 -0.71 -1.67 3.82
CA GLU A 382 -0.45 -0.34 3.24
C GLU A 382 -1.76 0.50 3.16
N PRO A 383 -1.81 1.72 3.73
CA PRO A 383 -3.04 2.52 3.78
C PRO A 383 -3.66 2.91 2.43
N SER A 384 -2.85 3.14 1.40
CA SER A 384 -3.27 3.61 0.06
C SER A 384 -3.86 2.52 -0.85
N VAL A 385 -3.47 1.25 -0.67
CA VAL A 385 -4.03 0.14 -1.47
C VAL A 385 -5.43 -0.26 -1.01
N ILE A 386 -6.15 -1.00 -1.86
CA ILE A 386 -7.44 -1.62 -1.53
C ILE A 386 -7.18 -3.05 -1.03
N THR A 387 -7.38 -3.27 0.26
CA THR A 387 -7.16 -4.58 0.90
C THR A 387 -8.48 -5.32 1.10
N VAL A 388 -8.54 -6.54 0.60
CA VAL A 388 -9.79 -7.29 0.42
C VAL A 388 -9.83 -8.50 1.34
N GLY A 389 -10.78 -8.50 2.28
CA GLY A 389 -11.14 -9.71 3.04
C GLY A 389 -12.15 -10.58 2.27
N SER A 390 -12.47 -11.76 2.81
CA SER A 390 -13.29 -12.75 2.10
C SER A 390 -14.64 -12.99 2.79
N VAL A 391 -15.72 -13.06 2.00
CA VAL A 391 -17.06 -13.51 2.44
C VAL A 391 -17.44 -14.88 1.86
N ASN A 392 -18.31 -15.56 2.60
CA ASN A 392 -19.00 -16.78 2.23
C ASN A 392 -20.48 -16.44 2.05
N LEU A 393 -20.98 -16.58 0.82
CA LEU A 393 -22.36 -16.27 0.46
C LEU A 393 -23.30 -17.51 0.57
N LYS A 394 -22.86 -18.56 1.30
CA LYS A 394 -23.68 -19.69 1.79
C LYS A 394 -24.38 -20.57 0.73
N SER A 395 -23.84 -20.63 -0.48
CA SER A 395 -24.44 -21.28 -1.66
C SER A 395 -25.78 -20.67 -2.12
N THR A 396 -26.13 -19.45 -1.70
CA THR A 396 -27.40 -18.78 -2.07
C THR A 396 -27.19 -17.60 -3.04
N THR A 397 -28.28 -17.07 -3.59
CA THR A 397 -28.29 -15.77 -4.30
C THR A 397 -28.73 -14.60 -3.41
N SER A 398 -29.04 -14.91 -2.15
CA SER A 398 -29.41 -13.96 -1.11
C SER A 398 -28.15 -13.31 -0.55
N ARG A 399 -28.31 -12.10 -0.02
CA ARG A 399 -27.21 -11.28 0.52
C ARG A 399 -27.32 -11.06 2.03
N SER A 400 -28.39 -11.52 2.67
CA SER A 400 -28.64 -11.33 4.11
C SER A 400 -27.99 -12.40 5.00
N ASP A 401 -27.63 -13.55 4.41
CA ASP A 401 -26.94 -14.70 5.00
C ASP A 401 -25.42 -14.71 4.75
N ASP A 402 -24.92 -13.73 3.97
CA ASP A 402 -23.49 -13.46 3.76
C ASP A 402 -22.75 -13.26 5.10
N VAL A 403 -21.64 -13.97 5.29
CA VAL A 403 -20.76 -13.80 6.47
C VAL A 403 -19.29 -13.68 6.08
N VAL A 404 -18.52 -12.94 6.88
CA VAL A 404 -17.05 -12.90 6.75
C VAL A 404 -16.49 -14.29 7.05
N ASN A 405 -15.60 -14.78 6.19
CA ASN A 405 -14.97 -16.09 6.39
C ASN A 405 -14.12 -16.14 7.67
N HIS A 406 -14.14 -17.28 8.36
CA HIS A 406 -13.31 -17.49 9.54
C HIS A 406 -11.81 -17.37 9.21
N PHE A 407 -11.37 -17.88 8.05
CA PHE A 407 -9.97 -17.74 7.61
C PHE A 407 -9.59 -16.30 7.25
N SER A 408 -10.52 -15.40 6.90
CA SER A 408 -10.17 -14.04 6.43
C SER A 408 -9.40 -13.27 7.50
N SER A 409 -8.20 -12.78 7.19
CA SER A 409 -7.42 -11.96 8.12
C SER A 409 -8.19 -10.71 8.56
N ARG A 410 -7.93 -10.27 9.79
CA ARG A 410 -8.67 -9.21 10.48
C ARG A 410 -7.73 -8.11 10.96
N GLY A 411 -8.17 -6.85 10.88
CA GLY A 411 -7.40 -5.71 11.38
C GLY A 411 -7.36 -5.58 12.91
N PRO A 412 -6.89 -4.44 13.43
CA PRO A 412 -6.17 -3.38 12.69
C PRO A 412 -4.78 -3.86 12.24
N THR A 413 -4.03 -3.09 11.45
CA THR A 413 -2.66 -3.48 11.07
C THR A 413 -1.71 -3.51 12.28
N ARG A 414 -0.74 -4.43 12.29
CA ARG A 414 0.23 -4.61 13.41
C ARG A 414 1.69 -4.44 13.03
N GLY A 415 1.96 -3.92 11.83
CA GLY A 415 3.30 -3.45 11.47
C GLY A 415 3.82 -2.45 12.50
N ALA A 416 5.13 -2.45 12.73
CA ALA A 416 5.76 -1.58 13.72
C ALA A 416 7.02 -0.88 13.19
N ALA A 417 7.13 0.40 13.52
CA ALA A 417 8.33 1.21 13.32
C ALA A 417 9.08 1.36 14.65
N TYR A 418 10.37 1.68 14.57
CA TYR A 418 11.21 2.00 15.72
C TYR A 418 11.83 3.38 15.54
N SER A 419 11.76 4.23 16.55
CA SER A 419 12.44 5.52 16.55
C SER A 419 13.96 5.36 16.53
N ALA A 420 14.69 6.45 16.28
CA ALA A 420 16.15 6.48 16.44
C ALA A 420 16.61 6.14 17.88
N THR A 421 15.73 6.33 18.88
CA THR A 421 15.93 5.97 20.29
C THR A 421 15.40 4.56 20.65
N GLY A 422 14.92 3.79 19.67
CA GLY A 422 14.44 2.41 19.85
C GLY A 422 12.99 2.26 20.33
N VAL A 423 12.25 3.36 20.49
CA VAL A 423 10.82 3.33 20.89
C VAL A 423 9.99 2.69 19.77
N LYS A 424 9.23 1.65 20.11
CA LYS A 424 8.37 0.92 19.17
C LYS A 424 7.02 1.63 19.01
N THR A 425 6.63 1.92 17.79
CA THR A 425 5.30 2.47 17.44
C THR A 425 4.56 1.49 16.55
N ILE A 426 3.32 1.14 16.89
CA ILE A 426 2.49 0.20 16.11
C ILE A 426 1.56 0.99 15.18
N ASP A 427 1.43 0.51 13.94
CA ASP A 427 0.66 1.15 12.88
C ASP A 427 -0.82 1.26 13.23
N ASN A 428 -1.48 0.19 13.68
CA ASN A 428 -2.88 0.18 14.12
C ASN A 428 -3.86 0.84 13.11
N LEU A 429 -3.69 0.58 11.81
CA LEU A 429 -4.54 1.13 10.76
C LEU A 429 -5.79 0.26 10.52
N ILE A 430 -6.88 0.89 10.05
CA ILE A 430 -8.13 0.21 9.72
C ILE A 430 -7.95 -0.60 8.43
N LYS A 431 -8.08 -1.93 8.55
CA LYS A 431 -8.05 -2.92 7.46
C LYS A 431 -8.92 -4.14 7.86
N PRO A 432 -9.44 -4.96 6.92
CA PRO A 432 -9.44 -4.74 5.47
C PRO A 432 -10.25 -3.49 5.10
N ASP A 433 -10.17 -3.05 3.85
CA ASP A 433 -10.92 -1.86 3.41
C ASP A 433 -12.39 -2.21 3.11
N LEU A 434 -12.61 -3.41 2.56
CA LEU A 434 -13.91 -4.04 2.30
C LEU A 434 -13.72 -5.56 2.14
N VAL A 435 -14.81 -6.31 1.99
CA VAL A 435 -14.78 -7.77 1.76
C VAL A 435 -15.51 -8.18 0.48
N ALA A 436 -15.07 -9.27 -0.16
CA ALA A 436 -15.63 -9.74 -1.42
C ALA A 436 -15.75 -11.29 -1.47
N PRO A 437 -16.58 -11.85 -2.37
CA PRO A 437 -16.76 -13.31 -2.51
C PRO A 437 -15.43 -14.04 -2.70
N GLY A 438 -15.15 -15.03 -1.85
CA GLY A 438 -13.88 -15.75 -1.89
C GLY A 438 -13.93 -17.12 -1.22
N ASN A 439 -15.03 -17.85 -1.38
CA ASN A 439 -15.24 -19.20 -0.84
C ASN A 439 -15.84 -20.12 -1.92
N ARG A 440 -15.20 -21.27 -2.20
CA ARG A 440 -15.50 -22.16 -3.35
C ARG A 440 -15.89 -21.38 -4.63
N ILE A 441 -15.08 -20.40 -5.03
CA ILE A 441 -15.27 -19.74 -6.32
C ILE A 441 -14.73 -20.67 -7.41
N ILE A 442 -15.57 -20.96 -8.40
CA ILE A 442 -15.24 -21.80 -9.56
C ILE A 442 -14.66 -20.89 -10.64
N ALA A 443 -13.46 -21.20 -11.12
CA ALA A 443 -12.84 -20.49 -12.25
C ALA A 443 -11.86 -21.43 -12.98
N ALA A 444 -11.06 -20.89 -13.91
CA ALA A 444 -10.09 -21.67 -14.68
C ALA A 444 -9.18 -22.51 -13.76
N LEU A 445 -9.00 -23.79 -14.10
CA LEU A 445 -8.07 -24.68 -13.43
C LEU A 445 -6.62 -24.26 -13.70
N GLY A 446 -6.31 -23.96 -14.96
CA GLY A 446 -4.93 -23.70 -15.39
C GLY A 446 -4.26 -24.99 -15.84
N GLU A 447 -4.15 -25.13 -17.17
CA GLU A 447 -3.58 -26.24 -17.94
C GLU A 447 -4.32 -27.58 -18.03
N ASP A 448 -4.66 -27.95 -19.29
CA ASP A 448 -4.07 -29.11 -19.98
C ASP A 448 -4.05 -28.78 -21.49
N THR A 449 -2.92 -28.97 -22.17
CA THR A 449 -2.75 -28.73 -23.63
C THR A 449 -2.74 -30.02 -24.46
N VAL A 450 -2.92 -31.20 -23.86
CA VAL A 450 -2.70 -32.51 -24.52
C VAL A 450 -3.97 -33.38 -24.61
N GLY A 451 -5.11 -32.89 -24.11
CA GLY A 451 -6.33 -33.68 -23.96
C GLY A 451 -6.33 -34.51 -22.68
N ALA A 452 -7.52 -34.78 -22.14
CA ALA A 452 -7.73 -35.28 -20.78
C ALA A 452 -6.81 -36.46 -20.40
N GLY A 453 -5.70 -36.13 -19.72
CA GLY A 453 -4.60 -37.05 -19.44
C GLY A 453 -3.22 -36.39 -19.37
N GLY A 454 -3.07 -35.13 -19.79
CA GLY A 454 -1.90 -34.32 -19.46
C GLY A 454 -1.85 -33.95 -17.98
N ALA A 455 -0.64 -33.74 -17.46
CA ALA A 455 -0.43 -33.45 -16.04
C ALA A 455 -1.21 -32.21 -15.59
N TRP A 456 -2.10 -32.41 -14.61
CA TRP A 456 -2.80 -31.34 -13.90
C TRP A 456 -1.79 -30.36 -13.26
N ASN A 457 -2.20 -29.12 -13.03
CA ASN A 457 -1.41 -28.22 -12.19
C ASN A 457 -1.21 -28.77 -10.77
N LEU A 458 -0.24 -28.22 -10.04
CA LEU A 458 0.15 -28.71 -8.72
C LEU A 458 -0.99 -28.66 -7.70
N LEU A 459 -1.87 -27.65 -7.73
CA LEU A 459 -3.00 -27.55 -6.82
C LEU A 459 -4.01 -28.69 -7.06
N ALA A 460 -4.42 -28.91 -8.31
CA ALA A 460 -5.32 -29.98 -8.68
C ALA A 460 -4.69 -31.36 -8.41
N THR A 461 -3.41 -31.56 -8.75
CA THR A 461 -2.67 -32.81 -8.48
C THR A 461 -2.63 -33.15 -6.99
N LYS A 462 -2.36 -32.14 -6.14
CA LYS A 462 -2.25 -32.33 -4.69
C LYS A 462 -3.61 -32.41 -3.98
N TYR A 463 -4.64 -31.80 -4.56
CA TYR A 463 -5.99 -31.73 -4.00
C TYR A 463 -7.04 -32.03 -5.08
N PRO A 464 -7.24 -33.31 -5.47
CA PRO A 464 -8.17 -33.66 -6.55
C PRO A 464 -9.62 -33.23 -6.34
N SER A 465 -10.07 -32.99 -5.09
CA SER A 465 -11.42 -32.47 -4.84
C SER A 465 -11.68 -31.09 -5.45
N LEU A 466 -10.62 -30.28 -5.65
CA LEU A 466 -10.76 -28.94 -6.25
C LEU A 466 -11.29 -28.99 -7.69
N THR A 467 -11.16 -30.13 -8.39
CA THR A 467 -11.61 -30.31 -9.78
C THR A 467 -13.01 -30.92 -9.88
N MET A 468 -13.66 -31.25 -8.76
CA MET A 468 -15.00 -31.84 -8.69
C MET A 468 -16.11 -30.80 -8.92
N VAL A 469 -16.06 -30.12 -10.07
CA VAL A 469 -16.99 -29.07 -10.46
C VAL A 469 -18.17 -29.69 -11.21
N SER A 470 -19.27 -29.92 -10.50
CA SER A 470 -20.50 -30.49 -11.05
C SER A 470 -21.00 -29.73 -12.28
N GLY A 471 -21.44 -30.46 -13.31
CA GLY A 471 -21.91 -29.91 -14.58
C GLY A 471 -20.81 -29.49 -15.56
N SER A 472 -19.54 -29.46 -15.17
CA SER A 472 -18.42 -29.09 -16.05
C SER A 472 -17.70 -30.29 -16.67
N THR A 473 -17.17 -30.09 -17.86
CA THR A 473 -16.22 -30.99 -18.53
C THR A 473 -14.80 -30.56 -18.21
N GLN A 474 -13.99 -31.51 -17.74
CA GLN A 474 -12.55 -31.32 -17.48
C GLN A 474 -11.72 -31.67 -18.74
N SER A 475 -11.94 -30.91 -19.80
CA SER A 475 -11.22 -31.05 -21.08
C SER A 475 -10.10 -30.03 -21.23
N ALA A 476 -9.19 -30.31 -22.17
CA ALA A 476 -8.12 -29.38 -22.57
C ALA A 476 -8.69 -27.98 -22.87
N ASP A 477 -7.93 -26.95 -22.52
CA ASP A 477 -8.29 -25.52 -22.59
C ASP A 477 -9.58 -25.07 -21.89
N LYS A 478 -10.31 -25.95 -21.19
CA LYS A 478 -11.62 -25.66 -20.56
C LYS A 478 -11.73 -25.97 -19.07
N ALA A 479 -10.82 -26.79 -18.56
CA ALA A 479 -10.83 -27.33 -17.20
C ALA A 479 -11.06 -26.28 -16.10
N LEU A 480 -11.88 -26.62 -15.10
CA LEU A 480 -12.32 -25.73 -14.03
C LEU A 480 -11.90 -26.26 -12.66
N MET A 481 -11.51 -25.36 -11.76
CA MET A 481 -11.29 -25.70 -10.35
C MET A 481 -11.91 -24.68 -9.40
N MET A 482 -12.01 -25.09 -8.15
CA MET A 482 -12.74 -24.39 -7.11
C MET A 482 -11.78 -23.99 -5.99
N LEU A 483 -11.53 -22.69 -5.79
CA LEU A 483 -10.62 -22.18 -4.74
C LEU A 483 -11.35 -21.30 -3.71
N SER A 484 -10.72 -21.09 -2.56
CA SER A 484 -11.17 -20.18 -1.49
C SER A 484 -10.00 -19.29 -1.04
N GLY A 485 -10.27 -18.23 -0.27
CA GLY A 485 -9.25 -17.35 0.26
C GLY A 485 -9.46 -15.86 -0.09
N THR A 486 -8.74 -14.99 0.61
CA THR A 486 -8.66 -13.57 0.24
C THR A 486 -7.92 -13.33 -1.08
N SER A 487 -7.04 -14.26 -1.49
CA SER A 487 -6.46 -14.33 -2.84
C SER A 487 -7.50 -14.52 -3.95
N VAL A 488 -8.66 -15.09 -3.63
CA VAL A 488 -9.78 -15.30 -4.56
C VAL A 488 -10.78 -14.13 -4.48
N ALA A 489 -10.87 -13.46 -3.32
CA ALA A 489 -11.70 -12.26 -3.14
C ALA A 489 -11.09 -10.99 -3.79
N ALA A 490 -9.77 -10.83 -3.73
CA ALA A 490 -9.04 -9.72 -4.35
C ALA A 490 -9.34 -9.53 -5.86
N PRO A 491 -9.28 -10.57 -6.72
CA PRO A 491 -9.57 -10.41 -8.15
C PRO A 491 -11.03 -10.02 -8.44
N VAL A 492 -12.00 -10.36 -7.58
CA VAL A 492 -13.39 -9.87 -7.71
C VAL A 492 -13.42 -8.34 -7.63
N VAL A 493 -12.69 -7.76 -6.67
CA VAL A 493 -12.55 -6.31 -6.52
C VAL A 493 -11.73 -5.72 -7.66
N ALA A 494 -10.65 -6.37 -8.10
CA ALA A 494 -9.85 -5.91 -9.25
C ALA A 494 -10.68 -5.82 -10.54
N GLY A 495 -11.55 -6.80 -10.79
CA GLY A 495 -12.52 -6.73 -11.89
C GLY A 495 -13.55 -5.62 -11.69
N ALA A 496 -14.10 -5.45 -10.48
CA ALA A 496 -15.03 -4.35 -10.20
C ALA A 496 -14.38 -2.96 -10.43
N VAL A 497 -13.12 -2.79 -10.03
CA VAL A 497 -12.32 -1.59 -10.34
C VAL A 497 -12.22 -1.36 -11.85
N ALA A 498 -12.03 -2.41 -12.66
CA ALA A 498 -12.00 -2.27 -14.12
C ALA A 498 -13.35 -1.82 -14.70
N LEU A 499 -14.49 -2.24 -14.12
CA LEU A 499 -15.82 -1.72 -14.49
C LEU A 499 -15.94 -0.22 -14.16
N LEU A 500 -15.48 0.19 -12.97
CA LEU A 500 -15.49 1.60 -12.53
C LEU A 500 -14.64 2.49 -13.46
N LEU A 501 -13.49 1.97 -13.92
CA LEU A 501 -12.57 2.69 -14.80
C LEU A 501 -12.99 2.71 -16.28
N GLU A 502 -13.85 1.78 -16.72
CA GLU A 502 -14.51 1.87 -18.02
C GLU A 502 -15.54 3.01 -18.03
N VAL A 503 -16.42 3.08 -17.02
CA VAL A 503 -17.42 4.16 -16.95
C VAL A 503 -16.81 5.53 -16.61
N ASN A 504 -15.74 5.54 -15.82
CA ASN A 504 -15.04 6.77 -15.43
C ASN A 504 -13.52 6.55 -15.38
N HIS A 505 -12.86 6.80 -16.51
CA HIS A 505 -11.41 6.70 -16.64
C HIS A 505 -10.63 7.73 -15.80
N GLY A 506 -11.30 8.81 -15.35
CA GLY A 506 -10.73 9.90 -14.57
C GLY A 506 -10.63 9.66 -13.08
N LEU A 507 -11.17 8.55 -12.56
CA LEU A 507 -11.05 8.22 -11.15
C LEU A 507 -9.58 7.99 -10.76
N THR A 508 -9.18 8.58 -9.62
CA THR A 508 -7.90 8.28 -8.97
C THR A 508 -8.06 7.04 -8.07
N PRO A 509 -6.97 6.32 -7.73
CA PRO A 509 -7.05 5.16 -6.83
C PRO A 509 -7.77 5.43 -5.49
N PRO A 510 -7.54 6.57 -4.79
CA PRO A 510 -8.31 6.86 -3.57
C PRO A 510 -9.79 7.16 -3.82
N MET A 511 -10.18 7.75 -4.97
CA MET A 511 -11.60 7.91 -5.35
C MET A 511 -12.24 6.53 -5.56
N VAL A 512 -11.59 5.65 -6.32
CA VAL A 512 -12.07 4.27 -6.53
C VAL A 512 -12.26 3.53 -5.21
N LYS A 513 -11.27 3.62 -4.31
CA LYS A 513 -11.34 3.05 -2.95
C LYS A 513 -12.54 3.61 -2.16
N ALA A 514 -12.72 4.93 -2.15
CA ALA A 514 -13.83 5.55 -1.43
C ALA A 514 -15.21 5.18 -2.01
N ILE A 515 -15.35 5.11 -3.34
CA ILE A 515 -16.60 4.67 -4.01
C ILE A 515 -16.96 3.25 -3.56
N LEU A 516 -16.00 2.31 -3.65
CA LEU A 516 -16.21 0.90 -3.32
C LEU A 516 -16.54 0.69 -1.83
N GLN A 517 -15.97 1.50 -0.94
CA GLN A 517 -16.31 1.47 0.49
C GLN A 517 -17.69 2.08 0.78
N TYR A 518 -18.00 3.24 0.20
CA TYR A 518 -19.22 3.97 0.48
C TYR A 518 -20.48 3.22 0.01
N THR A 519 -20.40 2.49 -1.10
CA THR A 519 -21.54 1.72 -1.64
C THR A 519 -21.66 0.31 -1.05
N ALA A 520 -20.64 -0.15 -0.30
CA ALA A 520 -20.58 -1.49 0.25
C ALA A 520 -21.81 -1.81 1.13
N GLN A 521 -22.24 -3.08 1.08
CA GLN A 521 -23.30 -3.59 1.92
C GLN A 521 -22.74 -3.96 3.30
N VAL A 522 -23.36 -3.45 4.36
CA VAL A 522 -23.00 -3.86 5.72
C VAL A 522 -23.51 -5.26 6.02
N LEU A 523 -22.61 -6.15 6.42
CA LEU A 523 -22.95 -7.51 6.88
C LEU A 523 -23.41 -7.49 8.34
N PRO A 524 -24.40 -8.31 8.72
CA PRO A 524 -24.81 -8.46 10.11
C PRO A 524 -23.69 -9.07 10.95
N ASN A 525 -23.66 -8.71 12.24
CA ASN A 525 -22.77 -9.30 13.26
C ASN A 525 -21.25 -9.20 13.02
N ALA A 526 -20.80 -8.49 11.99
CA ALA A 526 -19.38 -8.23 11.73
C ALA A 526 -18.99 -6.77 12.07
N ASN A 527 -17.80 -6.60 12.66
CA ASN A 527 -17.21 -5.31 13.00
C ASN A 527 -16.26 -4.80 11.90
N VAL A 528 -15.81 -3.54 12.01
CA VAL A 528 -14.95 -2.89 11.00
C VAL A 528 -13.61 -3.64 10.83
N ALA A 529 -13.03 -4.20 11.89
CA ALA A 529 -11.81 -5.02 11.78
C ALA A 529 -12.00 -6.33 11.01
N GLN A 530 -13.24 -6.84 10.89
CA GLN A 530 -13.58 -8.05 10.14
C GLN A 530 -13.99 -7.74 8.69
N GLN A 531 -14.87 -6.74 8.48
CA GLN A 531 -15.49 -6.49 7.17
C GLN A 531 -15.06 -5.19 6.46
N GLY A 532 -14.24 -4.34 7.09
CA GLY A 532 -13.94 -3.01 6.58
C GLY A 532 -15.21 -2.16 6.52
N ALA A 533 -15.47 -1.55 5.36
CA ALA A 533 -16.72 -0.82 5.09
C ALA A 533 -17.93 -1.73 4.76
N GLY A 534 -17.71 -3.01 4.49
CA GLY A 534 -18.75 -3.98 4.15
C GLY A 534 -18.41 -4.89 2.96
N ALA A 535 -19.39 -5.67 2.53
CA ALA A 535 -19.31 -6.50 1.34
C ALA A 535 -19.46 -5.68 0.04
N LEU A 536 -18.62 -5.98 -0.94
CA LEU A 536 -18.60 -5.35 -2.27
C LEU A 536 -20.01 -5.24 -2.88
N ASN A 537 -20.32 -4.04 -3.40
CA ASN A 537 -21.54 -3.72 -4.13
C ASN A 537 -21.18 -3.06 -5.48
N ILE A 538 -21.14 -3.87 -6.53
CA ILE A 538 -20.69 -3.44 -7.86
C ILE A 538 -21.68 -2.49 -8.52
N GLU A 539 -23.00 -2.75 -8.42
CA GLU A 539 -24.05 -1.91 -8.99
C GLU A 539 -23.96 -0.47 -8.45
N GLY A 540 -23.96 -0.32 -7.13
CA GLY A 540 -23.88 0.98 -6.49
C GLY A 540 -22.57 1.70 -6.80
N ALA A 541 -21.45 0.96 -6.85
CA ALA A 541 -20.13 1.51 -7.17
C ALA A 541 -20.04 2.04 -8.60
N VAL A 542 -20.53 1.29 -9.60
CA VAL A 542 -20.55 1.70 -11.01
C VAL A 542 -21.46 2.92 -11.20
N ARG A 543 -22.66 2.91 -10.60
CA ARG A 543 -23.61 4.03 -10.70
C ARG A 543 -23.11 5.29 -10.01
N LEU A 544 -22.40 5.18 -8.89
CA LEU A 544 -21.75 6.31 -8.24
C LEU A 544 -20.59 6.87 -9.09
N ALA A 545 -19.71 6.00 -9.59
CA ALA A 545 -18.61 6.38 -10.48
C ALA A 545 -19.07 7.13 -11.74
N ALA A 546 -20.16 6.68 -12.38
CA ALA A 546 -20.75 7.29 -13.57
C ALA A 546 -21.41 8.67 -13.30
N SER A 547 -21.75 8.99 -12.04
CA SER A 547 -22.32 10.30 -11.68
C SER A 547 -21.27 11.43 -11.58
N MET A 548 -19.99 11.06 -11.52
CA MET A 548 -18.87 11.95 -11.28
C MET A 548 -18.17 12.35 -12.59
N ARG A 549 -17.52 13.51 -12.62
CA ARG A 549 -16.65 13.95 -13.73
C ARG A 549 -15.48 13.00 -13.96
N ASN A 550 -14.96 12.97 -15.18
CA ASN A 550 -14.00 11.97 -15.68
C ASN A 550 -12.62 12.53 -16.07
N ASP A 551 -12.28 13.73 -15.63
CA ASP A 551 -11.03 14.44 -15.94
C ASP A 551 -10.06 14.58 -14.74
N MET A 552 -10.46 14.18 -13.53
CA MET A 552 -9.69 14.44 -12.29
C MET A 552 -8.27 13.89 -12.32
N ASN A 553 -8.09 12.62 -12.69
CA ASN A 553 -6.75 12.04 -12.84
C ASN A 553 -5.92 12.79 -13.91
N SER A 554 -6.52 13.19 -15.03
CA SER A 554 -5.84 13.95 -16.08
C SER A 554 -5.36 15.33 -15.59
N ARG A 555 -6.17 16.02 -14.78
CA ARG A 555 -5.79 17.30 -14.13
C ARG A 555 -4.59 17.14 -13.19
N ILE A 556 -4.57 16.07 -12.39
CA ILE A 556 -3.45 15.75 -11.48
C ILE A 556 -2.17 15.48 -12.27
N GLN A 557 -2.26 14.68 -13.33
CA GLN A 557 -1.13 14.33 -14.21
C GLN A 557 -0.60 15.54 -15.00
N ALA A 558 -1.47 16.51 -15.34
CA ALA A 558 -1.08 17.81 -15.89
C ALA A 558 -0.41 18.75 -14.88
N GLY A 559 -0.22 18.32 -13.62
CA GLY A 559 0.43 19.10 -12.57
C GLY A 559 -0.48 20.13 -11.89
N ALA A 560 -1.77 20.16 -12.20
CA ALA A 560 -2.69 21.14 -11.62
C ALA A 560 -2.84 20.97 -10.10
N THR A 561 -2.84 22.08 -9.37
CA THR A 561 -3.35 22.14 -8.00
C THR A 561 -4.86 22.26 -8.07
N ILE A 562 -5.58 21.23 -7.62
CA ILE A 562 -7.05 21.20 -7.58
C ILE A 562 -7.51 21.76 -6.23
N PRO A 563 -8.26 22.87 -6.18
CA PRO A 563 -8.75 23.44 -4.92
C PRO A 563 -9.63 22.45 -4.14
N ALA A 564 -9.46 22.41 -2.82
CA ALA A 564 -10.39 21.70 -1.94
C ALA A 564 -11.81 22.26 -2.14
N GLY A 565 -12.79 21.39 -2.34
CA GLY A 565 -14.18 21.80 -2.59
C GLY A 565 -14.57 21.95 -4.06
N ASP A 566 -13.62 21.87 -5.02
CA ASP A 566 -13.94 21.91 -6.46
C ASP A 566 -14.94 20.81 -6.85
N SER A 567 -15.84 21.07 -7.79
CA SER A 567 -16.95 20.16 -8.11
C SER A 567 -16.43 18.82 -8.65
N LEU A 568 -16.93 17.72 -8.07
CA LEU A 568 -16.79 16.36 -8.63
C LEU A 568 -17.94 15.99 -9.58
N LEU A 569 -18.93 16.87 -9.74
CA LEU A 569 -20.07 16.67 -10.63
C LEU A 569 -19.83 17.31 -12.00
N TRP A 570 -20.40 16.72 -13.05
CA TRP A 570 -20.25 17.20 -14.44
C TRP A 570 -20.96 18.54 -14.72
N TRP A 571 -21.90 18.95 -13.85
CA TRP A 571 -22.54 20.26 -13.84
C TRP A 571 -23.06 20.59 -12.43
N SER A 572 -23.33 21.88 -12.19
CA SER A 572 -23.96 22.36 -10.95
C SER A 572 -25.45 21.98 -10.92
N GLY A 573 -25.80 20.95 -10.15
CA GLY A 573 -27.17 20.44 -10.04
C GLY A 573 -27.31 18.94 -10.30
N ALA A 574 -26.23 18.23 -10.66
CA ALA A 574 -26.29 16.78 -10.87
C ALA A 574 -26.76 16.05 -9.60
N ALA A 575 -27.90 15.36 -9.67
CA ALA A 575 -28.38 14.53 -8.58
C ALA A 575 -27.40 13.38 -8.30
N GLN A 576 -27.10 13.15 -7.03
CA GLN A 576 -26.39 11.94 -6.61
C GLN A 576 -27.32 10.72 -6.71
N PRO A 577 -26.78 9.51 -6.97
CA PRO A 577 -27.63 8.32 -7.04
C PRO A 577 -28.25 8.01 -5.68
N ASN A 578 -29.48 7.50 -5.68
CA ASN A 578 -30.12 6.98 -4.46
C ASN A 578 -29.21 5.92 -3.81
N PRO A 579 -28.88 6.01 -2.50
CA PRO A 579 -27.87 5.18 -1.84
C PRO A 579 -28.42 3.80 -1.44
N VAL A 580 -29.06 3.15 -2.40
CA VAL A 580 -29.72 1.86 -2.32
C VAL A 580 -29.48 1.15 -3.65
N SER A 581 -29.19 -0.15 -3.60
CA SER A 581 -29.05 -1.03 -4.76
C SER A 581 -30.17 -2.05 -4.76
N VAL A 582 -30.58 -2.54 -5.94
CA VAL A 582 -31.50 -3.68 -6.08
C VAL A 582 -30.73 -4.79 -6.77
N ILE A 583 -30.47 -5.88 -6.05
CA ILE A 583 -29.66 -7.02 -6.52
C ILE A 583 -30.49 -8.29 -6.30
N ASN A 584 -30.73 -9.08 -7.34
CA ASN A 584 -31.62 -10.26 -7.30
C ASN A 584 -33.01 -9.97 -6.69
N GLY A 585 -33.55 -8.76 -6.92
CA GLY A 585 -34.81 -8.29 -6.32
C GLY A 585 -34.72 -7.90 -4.83
N GLN A 586 -33.58 -8.10 -4.16
CA GLN A 586 -33.34 -7.63 -2.79
C GLN A 586 -32.92 -6.15 -2.78
N THR A 587 -33.60 -5.34 -1.97
CA THR A 587 -33.25 -3.93 -1.73
C THR A 587 -32.15 -3.84 -0.67
N ILE A 588 -30.99 -3.32 -1.05
CA ILE A 588 -29.77 -3.29 -0.25
C ILE A 588 -29.35 -1.84 -0.02
N PRO A 589 -29.48 -1.28 1.21
CA PRO A 589 -28.98 0.05 1.51
C PRO A 589 -27.44 0.08 1.52
N TRP A 590 -26.86 1.17 1.05
CA TRP A 590 -25.41 1.38 1.10
C TRP A 590 -24.95 1.69 2.54
N GLY A 591 -23.79 1.18 2.92
CA GLY A 591 -23.19 1.42 4.25
C GLY A 591 -22.73 2.87 4.47
N LYS A 592 -22.44 3.61 3.39
CA LYS A 592 -22.06 5.03 3.38
C LYS A 592 -20.83 5.38 4.24
N LEU A 593 -19.87 4.47 4.37
CA LEU A 593 -18.67 4.67 5.18
C LEU A 593 -17.40 4.59 4.32
N VAL A 594 -16.44 5.48 4.59
CA VAL A 594 -15.12 5.53 3.92
C VAL A 594 -14.03 5.59 4.98
N THR A 595 -12.91 4.89 4.76
CA THR A 595 -11.72 5.02 5.63
C THR A 595 -10.87 6.21 5.18
N ALA A 596 -10.54 7.11 6.10
CA ALA A 596 -9.74 8.30 5.85
C ALA A 596 -8.51 8.35 6.78
N GLY A 597 -7.36 8.79 6.27
CA GLY A 597 -6.10 8.86 7.03
C GLY A 597 -5.64 7.55 7.66
N GLY A 598 -6.13 6.40 7.20
CA GLY A 598 -5.84 5.07 7.76
C GLY A 598 -6.40 4.78 9.16
N ASN A 599 -6.98 5.75 9.88
CA ASN A 599 -7.51 5.57 11.24
C ASN A 599 -8.85 6.27 11.51
N ARG A 600 -9.47 6.92 10.51
CA ARG A 600 -10.75 7.63 10.66
C ARG A 600 -11.82 6.96 9.79
N LEU A 601 -13.07 7.03 10.25
CA LEU A 601 -14.25 6.68 9.47
C LEU A 601 -14.99 7.97 9.14
N VAL A 602 -15.33 8.17 7.88
CA VAL A 602 -16.02 9.38 7.40
C VAL A 602 -17.22 9.03 6.52
N THR A 603 -18.19 9.95 6.47
CA THR A 603 -19.42 9.82 5.69
C THR A 603 -19.88 11.18 5.13
N GLY A 604 -20.99 11.18 4.40
CA GLY A 604 -21.62 12.37 3.81
C GLY A 604 -21.43 12.49 2.29
N THR A 605 -22.41 13.11 1.63
CA THR A 605 -22.44 13.27 0.16
C THR A 605 -21.38 14.24 -0.37
N LYS A 606 -20.77 15.07 0.48
CA LYS A 606 -19.63 15.93 0.10
C LYS A 606 -18.42 15.13 -0.40
N LEU A 607 -18.23 13.89 0.06
CA LEU A 607 -17.20 12.97 -0.43
C LEU A 607 -17.27 12.75 -1.95
N PHE A 608 -18.47 12.74 -2.56
CA PHE A 608 -18.64 12.40 -3.99
C PHE A 608 -19.14 13.57 -4.85
N THR A 609 -19.45 14.71 -4.22
CA THR A 609 -19.85 15.93 -4.91
C THR A 609 -18.75 16.99 -4.94
N HIS A 610 -17.78 16.94 -4.01
CA HIS A 610 -16.73 17.96 -3.84
C HIS A 610 -15.35 17.29 -3.71
N TRP A 611 -14.33 17.88 -4.34
CA TRP A 611 -12.97 17.39 -4.32
C TRP A 611 -12.38 17.45 -2.91
N GLN A 612 -12.03 16.27 -2.39
CA GLN A 612 -11.28 16.10 -1.16
C GLN A 612 -9.80 15.98 -1.54
N PRO A 613 -8.86 16.79 -1.01
CA PRO A 613 -7.45 16.64 -1.36
C PRO A 613 -6.84 15.27 -1.02
N MET A 614 -7.45 14.50 -0.11
CA MET A 614 -7.11 13.07 0.08
C MET A 614 -7.29 12.19 -1.17
N TYR A 615 -7.94 12.69 -2.22
CA TYR A 615 -8.10 12.01 -3.51
C TYR A 615 -6.93 12.21 -4.48
N ASP A 616 -5.97 13.11 -4.19
CA ASP A 616 -4.71 13.14 -4.92
C ASP A 616 -3.90 11.90 -4.54
N HIS A 617 -3.74 10.97 -5.48
CA HIS A 617 -3.00 9.72 -5.28
C HIS A 617 -1.49 9.91 -5.08
N ARG A 618 -0.99 11.14 -5.24
CA ARG A 618 0.36 11.56 -4.86
C ARG A 618 0.46 11.99 -3.38
N LEU A 619 -0.65 12.02 -2.63
CA LEU A 619 -0.66 12.28 -1.20
C LEU A 619 -0.91 10.99 -0.42
N LEU A 620 -0.02 10.71 0.55
CA LEU A 620 -0.18 9.64 1.53
C LEU A 620 -0.50 10.27 2.89
N TRP A 621 -1.77 10.21 3.28
CA TRP A 621 -2.24 10.63 4.60
C TRP A 621 -2.39 9.44 5.54
N VAL A 622 -1.67 9.46 6.66
CA VAL A 622 -1.77 8.43 7.71
C VAL A 622 -1.71 9.08 9.10
N LYS A 623 -2.78 8.92 9.89
CA LYS A 623 -2.97 9.54 11.21
C LYS A 623 -2.79 11.07 11.15
N ASN A 624 -1.64 11.56 11.61
CA ASN A 624 -1.28 12.98 11.67
C ASN A 624 -0.12 13.32 10.71
N SER A 625 0.31 12.37 9.88
CA SER A 625 1.37 12.54 8.89
C SER A 625 0.77 12.64 7.48
N VAL A 626 1.26 13.60 6.70
CA VAL A 626 0.90 13.78 5.30
C VAL A 626 2.19 13.86 4.48
N ARG A 627 2.32 12.96 3.51
CA ARG A 627 3.52 12.80 2.69
C ARG A 627 3.18 13.00 1.22
N LYS A 628 4.06 13.66 0.47
CA LYS A 628 3.92 13.90 -0.97
C LYS A 628 4.88 13.00 -1.74
N LEU A 629 4.30 12.15 -2.59
CA LEU A 629 4.93 11.17 -3.45
C LEU A 629 5.18 11.79 -4.83
N GLY A 630 6.38 12.31 -5.05
CA GLY A 630 6.79 12.91 -6.32
C GLY A 630 7.34 11.86 -7.28
N VAL A 631 6.72 11.68 -8.44
CA VAL A 631 7.28 10.82 -9.49
C VAL A 631 8.37 11.58 -10.25
N ARG A 632 9.59 11.06 -10.24
CA ARG A 632 10.65 11.46 -11.18
C ARG A 632 10.61 10.52 -12.38
N TYR A 633 10.66 11.09 -13.58
CA TYR A 633 10.68 10.36 -14.84
C TYR A 633 12.07 10.40 -15.48
N TRP A 634 12.36 9.42 -16.33
CA TRP A 634 13.51 9.48 -17.23
C TRP A 634 13.35 10.63 -18.24
N PRO A 635 14.40 11.36 -18.63
CA PRO A 635 14.30 12.40 -19.66
C PRO A 635 13.72 11.85 -20.98
N ASN A 636 12.50 12.25 -21.31
CA ASN A 636 11.81 11.98 -22.57
C ASN A 636 10.70 13.03 -22.76
N SER A 637 10.16 13.15 -23.97
CA SER A 637 9.20 14.21 -24.34
C SER A 637 7.86 14.18 -23.59
N ASN A 638 7.47 13.06 -22.98
CA ASN A 638 6.10 12.84 -22.48
C ASN A 638 6.03 12.43 -21.00
N ASN A 639 7.17 12.35 -20.28
CA ASN A 639 7.26 11.74 -18.95
C ASN A 639 6.65 10.32 -18.92
N THR A 640 6.96 9.49 -19.92
CA THR A 640 6.32 8.17 -20.08
C THR A 640 6.84 7.14 -19.07
N TRP A 641 8.14 7.18 -18.77
CA TRP A 641 8.86 6.13 -18.04
C TRP A 641 9.28 6.61 -16.64
N PRO A 642 8.63 6.15 -15.56
CA PRO A 642 9.06 6.44 -14.19
C PRO A 642 10.49 5.98 -13.94
N MET A 643 11.28 6.82 -13.26
CA MET A 643 12.63 6.54 -12.79
C MET A 643 12.63 6.20 -11.29
N ALA A 644 11.86 6.96 -10.50
CA ALA A 644 11.70 6.75 -9.06
C ALA A 644 10.44 7.46 -8.52
N VAL A 645 9.95 6.98 -7.38
CA VAL A 645 9.00 7.75 -6.55
C VAL A 645 9.74 8.28 -5.32
N LEU A 646 9.83 9.60 -5.23
CA LEU A 646 10.46 10.34 -4.14
C LEU A 646 9.42 10.71 -3.08
N ASP A 647 9.82 10.69 -1.81
CA ASP A 647 8.89 10.90 -0.69
C ASP A 647 9.30 12.12 0.15
N SER A 648 8.41 13.10 0.23
CA SER A 648 8.65 14.44 0.80
C SER A 648 7.54 14.83 1.78
N ALA A 649 7.77 15.85 2.61
CA ALA A 649 6.69 16.41 3.42
C ALA A 649 5.65 17.06 2.49
N ALA A 650 4.36 16.79 2.73
CA ALA A 650 3.31 17.54 2.04
C ALA A 650 3.18 18.95 2.66
N PRO A 651 2.80 19.98 1.89
CA PRO A 651 2.43 21.26 2.47
C PRO A 651 1.17 21.11 3.35
N ASN A 652 1.04 21.97 4.36
CA ASN A 652 -0.16 22.03 5.20
C ASN A 652 -1.38 22.33 4.31
N THR A 653 -2.38 21.45 4.35
CA THR A 653 -3.61 21.57 3.56
C THR A 653 -4.74 20.81 4.24
N ALA A 654 -5.96 21.34 4.14
CA ALA A 654 -7.15 20.58 4.53
C ALA A 654 -7.31 19.37 3.60
N LEU A 655 -7.40 18.16 4.17
CA LEU A 655 -7.53 16.92 3.39
C LEU A 655 -8.97 16.50 3.16
N LEU A 656 -9.89 17.06 3.96
CA LEU A 656 -11.33 16.91 3.87
C LEU A 656 -11.97 18.31 3.86
N THR A 657 -13.08 18.46 3.15
CA THR A 657 -13.83 19.71 3.06
C THR A 657 -14.90 19.79 4.15
N PRO A 658 -15.36 21.01 4.53
CA PRO A 658 -16.57 21.17 5.34
C PRO A 658 -17.76 20.36 4.78
N GLY A 659 -18.53 19.75 5.68
CA GLY A 659 -19.66 18.88 5.34
C GLY A 659 -19.31 17.42 5.03
N VAL A 660 -18.04 17.02 5.09
CA VAL A 660 -17.67 15.63 5.35
C VAL A 660 -17.77 15.39 6.85
N VAL A 661 -18.49 14.33 7.26
CA VAL A 661 -18.76 14.02 8.67
C VAL A 661 -17.76 12.99 9.18
N SER A 662 -17.14 13.28 10.33
CA SER A 662 -16.32 12.31 11.07
C SER A 662 -17.20 11.42 11.93
N MET A 663 -17.01 10.10 11.84
CA MET A 663 -17.69 9.11 12.68
C MET A 663 -16.81 8.63 13.86
N VAL A 664 -15.61 9.21 14.02
CA VAL A 664 -14.61 8.76 15.01
C VAL A 664 -15.10 8.99 16.44
N GLU A 665 -15.71 10.14 16.71
CA GLU A 665 -16.29 10.51 18.02
C GLU A 665 -17.42 9.57 18.42
N LEU A 666 -18.26 9.15 17.46
CA LEU A 666 -19.33 8.18 17.69
C LEU A 666 -18.80 6.77 17.98
N ALA A 667 -17.73 6.35 17.30
CA ALA A 667 -17.12 5.04 17.51
C ALA A 667 -16.39 4.95 18.87
N GLY A 668 -15.74 6.04 19.29
CA GLY A 668 -14.98 6.12 20.54
C GLY A 668 -13.73 5.21 20.58
N SER A 669 -13.16 5.08 21.77
CA SER A 669 -11.99 4.23 22.01
C SER A 669 -12.25 2.77 21.69
N SER A 670 -11.34 2.13 20.95
CA SER A 670 -11.51 0.75 20.47
C SER A 670 -11.11 -0.29 21.52
N SER A 671 -12.07 -1.07 22.01
CA SER A 671 -11.85 -2.19 22.93
C SER A 671 -12.46 -3.47 22.36
N LEU A 672 -11.65 -4.51 22.18
CA LEU A 672 -12.14 -5.83 21.74
C LEU A 672 -13.00 -6.50 22.81
N LEU A 673 -12.65 -6.32 24.09
CA LEU A 673 -13.34 -6.92 25.22
C LEU A 673 -14.70 -6.24 25.47
N SER A 674 -14.76 -4.91 25.29
CA SER A 674 -15.98 -4.10 25.46
C SER A 674 -16.81 -3.96 24.18
N LYS A 675 -16.29 -4.44 23.02
CA LYS A 675 -16.89 -4.31 21.68
C LYS A 675 -17.18 -2.86 21.25
N THR A 676 -16.26 -1.93 21.57
CA THR A 676 -16.35 -0.51 21.22
C THR A 676 -15.39 -0.13 20.08
N GLY A 677 -15.58 1.05 19.49
CA GLY A 677 -14.76 1.54 18.38
C GLY A 677 -14.76 0.59 17.20
N LEU A 678 -13.56 0.22 16.74
CA LEU A 678 -13.33 -0.71 15.62
C LEU A 678 -14.02 -2.08 15.77
N PHE A 679 -14.30 -2.50 17.01
CA PHE A 679 -14.87 -3.81 17.34
C PHE A 679 -16.39 -3.79 17.53
N MET A 680 -17.02 -2.62 17.38
CA MET A 680 -18.48 -2.48 17.35
C MET A 680 -19.05 -3.10 16.06
N PRO A 681 -20.22 -3.77 16.10
CA PRO A 681 -20.91 -4.22 14.90
C PRO A 681 -21.17 -3.05 13.93
N LEU A 682 -20.81 -3.22 12.67
CA LEU A 682 -20.90 -2.15 11.67
C LEU A 682 -22.35 -1.72 11.38
N SER A 683 -23.31 -2.62 11.59
CA SER A 683 -24.74 -2.33 11.50
C SER A 683 -25.19 -1.25 12.49
N THR A 684 -24.58 -1.19 13.69
CA THR A 684 -24.83 -0.13 14.68
C THR A 684 -24.32 1.23 14.18
N LEU A 685 -23.12 1.27 13.63
CA LEU A 685 -22.56 2.50 13.07
C LEU A 685 -23.36 2.98 11.85
N SER A 686 -23.76 2.06 10.97
CA SER A 686 -24.57 2.34 9.79
C SER A 686 -25.98 2.86 10.14
N SER A 687 -26.60 2.38 11.23
CA SER A 687 -27.92 2.87 11.66
C SER A 687 -27.84 4.28 12.25
N TRP A 688 -26.70 4.69 12.82
CA TRP A 688 -26.45 6.09 13.19
C TRP A 688 -26.36 7.00 11.97
N VAL A 689 -25.64 6.58 10.91
CA VAL A 689 -25.61 7.30 9.62
C VAL A 689 -27.00 7.36 8.96
N ALA A 690 -27.86 6.36 9.18
CA ALA A 690 -29.23 6.36 8.66
C ALA A 690 -30.19 7.25 9.48
N SER A 691 -30.00 7.36 10.79
CA SER A 691 -30.84 8.17 11.71
C SER A 691 -30.42 9.65 11.80
N GLY A 692 -29.50 10.10 10.94
CA GLY A 692 -29.05 11.49 10.93
C GLY A 692 -28.20 11.88 12.15
N LYS A 693 -27.71 10.90 12.93
CA LYS A 693 -26.77 11.15 14.03
C LYS A 693 -25.38 11.47 13.46
N THR A 694 -25.18 12.72 13.12
CA THR A 694 -23.89 13.28 12.70
C THR A 694 -23.38 14.23 13.78
N LEU A 695 -22.25 13.90 14.41
CA LEU A 695 -21.55 14.88 15.24
C LEU A 695 -20.88 15.90 14.32
N GLY A 696 -21.11 17.17 14.62
CA GLY A 696 -20.70 18.28 13.76
C GLY A 696 -19.36 18.84 14.19
N GLN A 697 -18.33 18.60 13.37
CA GLN A 697 -17.49 19.66 12.79
C GLN A 697 -16.56 19.08 11.70
N GLY A 698 -16.08 19.95 10.80
CA GLY A 698 -15.17 19.55 9.73
C GLY A 698 -13.76 19.27 10.26
N VAL A 699 -13.08 18.26 9.70
CA VAL A 699 -11.70 17.91 10.11
C VAL A 699 -10.72 18.94 9.55
N VAL A 700 -10.35 19.93 10.36
CA VAL A 700 -9.20 20.82 10.13
C VAL A 700 -8.03 20.31 10.98
N LEU A 701 -6.86 20.12 10.35
CA LEU A 701 -5.65 19.65 11.02
C LEU A 701 -4.41 20.39 10.48
N SER A 702 -3.83 21.22 11.33
CA SER A 702 -2.41 21.61 11.27
C SER A 702 -1.97 22.05 12.67
N GLU A 703 -0.74 21.76 13.06
CA GLU A 703 -0.13 22.31 14.27
C GLU A 703 -0.02 23.85 14.14
N GLY A 704 -0.35 24.57 15.21
CA GLY A 704 -0.57 26.03 15.19
C GLY A 704 -1.99 26.38 14.75
N VAL A 705 -2.90 26.58 15.72
CA VAL A 705 -4.29 26.98 15.47
C VAL A 705 -4.46 28.47 15.75
N VAL A 706 -4.85 29.22 14.73
CA VAL A 706 -5.40 30.58 14.87
C VAL A 706 -6.91 30.45 14.83
N LEU A 707 -7.59 30.80 15.92
CA LEU A 707 -9.05 30.91 15.94
C LEU A 707 -9.43 32.35 15.55
N SER A 708 -10.16 32.49 14.45
CA SER A 708 -10.71 33.76 13.98
C SER A 708 -12.11 34.04 14.57
N GLU A 709 -12.49 35.31 14.55
CA GLU A 709 -13.70 35.92 15.11
C GLU A 709 -15.00 35.09 15.03
N GLY A 710 -15.79 35.11 16.14
CA GLY A 710 -17.12 34.50 16.21
C GLY A 710 -17.17 33.05 16.71
N VAL A 711 -16.06 32.51 17.24
CA VAL A 711 -16.01 31.15 17.79
C VAL A 711 -16.47 31.15 19.26
N VAL A 712 -17.45 30.30 19.58
CA VAL A 712 -17.87 30.00 20.95
C VAL A 712 -17.28 28.66 21.37
N LEU A 713 -16.50 28.65 22.45
CA LEU A 713 -15.96 27.44 23.06
C LEU A 713 -16.79 27.08 24.30
N SER A 714 -17.38 25.88 24.31
CA SER A 714 -18.17 25.35 25.43
C SER A 714 -17.32 24.53 26.42
N GLU A 715 -17.89 24.25 27.58
CA GLU A 715 -17.31 23.55 28.73
C GLU A 715 -16.45 22.32 28.37
N GLY A 716 -15.31 22.15 29.05
CA GLY A 716 -14.43 20.99 28.93
C GLY A 716 -13.35 21.08 27.85
N VAL A 717 -13.19 22.23 27.20
CA VAL A 717 -12.10 22.48 26.23
C VAL A 717 -10.81 22.84 26.95
N VAL A 718 -9.71 22.15 26.60
CA VAL A 718 -8.35 22.46 27.04
C VAL A 718 -7.56 22.99 25.84
N LEU A 719 -7.03 24.21 25.96
CA LEU A 719 -6.17 24.83 24.94
C LEU A 719 -4.70 24.68 25.35
N SER A 720 -3.94 23.92 24.55
CA SER A 720 -2.49 23.73 24.72
C SER A 720 -1.67 24.87 24.11
N GLU A 721 -0.39 24.94 24.48
CA GLU A 721 0.63 25.91 24.01
C GLU A 721 0.54 26.25 22.50
N GLY A 722 0.64 27.54 22.17
CA GLY A 722 0.71 28.03 20.78
C GLY A 722 -0.64 28.36 20.12
N VAL A 723 -1.72 28.53 20.90
CA VAL A 723 -3.02 29.01 20.40
C VAL A 723 -3.08 30.54 20.44
N VAL A 724 -3.51 31.15 19.33
CA VAL A 724 -3.81 32.59 19.25
C VAL A 724 -5.32 32.77 19.16
N LEU A 725 -5.87 33.58 20.07
CA LEU A 725 -7.28 33.95 20.13
C LEU A 725 -7.45 35.40 19.64
N SER A 726 -8.20 35.58 18.55
CA SER A 726 -8.57 36.90 18.05
C SER A 726 -9.78 37.48 18.78
N GLU A 727 -10.15 38.72 18.43
CA GLU A 727 -11.38 39.37 18.88
C GLU A 727 -12.63 38.51 18.60
N GLY A 728 -13.66 38.64 19.43
CA GLY A 728 -14.95 37.95 19.25
C GLY A 728 -14.98 36.46 19.59
N VAL A 729 -13.96 35.91 20.28
CA VAL A 729 -14.02 34.54 20.84
C VAL A 729 -14.69 34.57 22.21
N VAL A 730 -15.72 33.74 22.42
CA VAL A 730 -16.43 33.62 23.70
C VAL A 730 -16.02 32.30 24.37
N LEU A 731 -15.45 32.40 25.57
CA LEU A 731 -15.15 31.27 26.44
C LEU A 731 -16.28 31.07 27.45
N SER A 732 -16.86 29.87 27.53
CA SER A 732 -17.74 29.52 28.66
C SER A 732 -16.95 29.15 29.91
N GLU A 733 -17.66 28.93 31.00
CA GLU A 733 -17.13 28.26 32.20
C GLU A 733 -16.52 26.89 31.85
N GLY A 734 -15.48 26.48 32.58
CA GLY A 734 -14.81 25.18 32.40
C GLY A 734 -13.82 25.07 31.23
N VAL A 735 -13.33 26.18 30.66
CA VAL A 735 -12.22 26.19 29.70
C VAL A 735 -10.88 26.35 30.42
N VAL A 736 -9.89 25.51 30.10
CA VAL A 736 -8.54 25.55 30.70
C VAL A 736 -7.52 26.03 29.68
N LEU A 737 -6.79 27.10 30.02
CA LEU A 737 -5.67 27.64 29.24
C LEU A 737 -4.35 27.17 29.85
N SER A 738 -3.44 26.61 29.04
CA SER A 738 -2.05 26.37 29.46
C SER A 738 -1.14 27.56 29.14
N GLU A 739 0.14 27.49 29.54
CA GLU A 739 1.15 28.46 29.12
C GLU A 739 1.22 28.59 27.58
N GLY A 740 1.53 29.79 27.09
CA GLY A 740 1.73 30.06 25.66
C GLY A 740 0.46 30.33 24.84
N VAL A 741 -0.69 30.61 25.48
CA VAL A 741 -1.88 31.16 24.80
C VAL A 741 -1.76 32.69 24.69
N VAL A 742 -2.02 33.25 23.50
CA VAL A 742 -1.97 34.71 23.26
C VAL A 742 -3.36 35.24 22.93
N LEU A 743 -3.82 36.20 23.74
CA LEU A 743 -5.02 37.01 23.50
C LEU A 743 -4.61 38.32 22.81
N SER A 744 -5.18 38.62 21.64
CA SER A 744 -4.93 39.90 20.94
C SER A 744 -6.17 40.79 20.92
N GLU A 745 -6.14 41.88 21.69
CA GLU A 745 -7.07 43.00 21.59
C GLU A 745 -6.62 43.94 20.46
N ALA A 746 -7.47 44.16 19.45
CA ALA A 746 -7.26 45.19 18.44
C ALA A 746 -7.81 46.54 18.94
N GLY A 747 -7.13 47.14 19.93
CA GLY A 747 -7.58 48.38 20.57
C GLY A 747 -7.79 49.53 19.60
N SER A 748 -9.05 49.78 19.21
CA SER A 748 -9.42 50.97 18.44
C SER A 748 -9.33 52.21 19.34
N THR A 749 -8.24 52.97 19.21
CA THR A 749 -8.03 54.18 20.00
C THR A 749 -8.92 55.32 19.50
N SER A 750 -10.10 55.46 20.10
CA SER A 750 -10.92 56.67 20.00
C SER A 750 -11.51 57.05 21.37
N ALA A 751 -11.58 58.37 21.62
CA ALA A 751 -12.17 59.02 22.79
C ALA A 751 -11.49 58.80 24.16
N THR A 752 -10.62 59.75 24.50
CA THR A 752 -10.62 60.48 25.79
C THR A 752 -11.68 60.10 26.85
N ASN A 753 -11.29 59.49 27.98
CA ASN A 753 -11.09 60.21 29.25
C ASN A 753 -10.55 59.33 30.40
N LYS A 754 -10.16 59.97 31.51
CA LYS A 754 -9.54 59.37 32.71
C LYS A 754 -10.56 58.77 33.70
N ARG A 755 -10.01 58.01 34.68
CA ARG A 755 -10.61 57.52 35.95
C ARG A 755 -11.43 56.22 35.78
N GLU A 756 -11.43 55.27 36.72
CA GLU A 756 -10.79 55.15 38.05
C GLU A 756 -10.79 53.67 38.53
N ILE A 757 -9.93 53.30 39.48
CA ILE A 757 -10.15 52.27 40.56
C ILE A 757 -10.52 50.82 40.14
N SER A 758 -10.04 49.69 40.71
CA SER A 758 -8.87 49.23 41.46
C SER A 758 -9.16 47.78 41.92
N VAL A 759 -8.18 46.87 41.81
CA VAL A 759 -7.80 45.88 42.84
C VAL A 759 -8.66 44.61 43.13
N ALA A 760 -7.93 43.47 43.07
CA ALA A 760 -8.03 42.19 43.80
C ALA A 760 -9.07 41.10 43.44
N GLY A 761 -8.54 39.87 43.29
CA GLY A 761 -9.29 38.62 43.52
C GLY A 761 -8.87 37.43 42.64
N GLU A 762 -7.84 36.66 43.04
CA GLU A 762 -7.75 35.22 42.72
C GLU A 762 -8.94 34.48 43.40
N PRO A 763 -9.43 33.33 42.87
CA PRO A 763 -8.66 32.07 42.72
C PRO A 763 -8.31 31.67 41.28
#